data_AF-A0A8V0YPC4-F1
#
_entry.id   AF-A0A8V0YPC4-F1
#
_cell.length_a   1.000
_cell.length_b   1.000
_cell.length_c   1.000
_cell.angle_alpha   90.00
_cell.angle_beta   90.00
_cell.angle_gamma   90.00
#
_symmetry.space_group_name_H-M   'P 1'
#
loop_
_entity.id
_entity.type
_entity.pdbx_description
1 polymer ?
#
loop_
_entity_poly.entity_id
_entity_poly.type
_entity_poly.pdbx_seq_one_letter_code
_entity_poly.pdbx_strand_id
1 'polypeptide(L)'
;MLEILYTLSKSSEPLQHAVIFLFNGAEENILQASHGFITQHEWAKSIRAFINLEAAGVGGKELVFQTGPENPWLVQAYVFAAKHPFASVVAQEIFQSGIIPADTDFRIYRDFGNVPGIDLAFIENGYIYHTKYDTSDRILTDSIQRAGDNILAVLKYLATSDMLPKSFEYRHGNVVFFDVLGLFVLAYPARVGTIMNYIIAAIAFLYLAKKVLQPKNKAINNLKKFFTAFGLILLSWISTLVTVLIVAVFISLIGRSLSWYTHFYVSVFLYGTAAVVKLIIVHSLAKKFYYKNMNDQYLGDVFFDASLMIWSIVLAMITHIGLCSAFICTLWVAFPLLTKLMIHKEFRQKGATMKFVLMYMLGMFVPYLYMMYLNWTVFEMFTPIMGRSGSEIPPDVVLAGFIVASTMILSSYFINFIYLVKSTKTTLITLTAVFVVTLILVCSGIFFPYSSDAANPKPKRVFLQHINRRFHDLDGNLVKSDSGIWINGFDYNGISHITPYVPEINDTIRTPCEEWAPFCGLPWILPVHFMFRKNWYLPASEIFPASPIHFKVLTKELTPWNSVRLSFEISGPSHMSLYIRPREGSALSTWSLGDGTPVASVGGDYFVFYSHGLQATPWQFWIELTASEKHSDGIVSLAIAAHYFFGEDQKSPQLYALLERFPNWTFSSGWSCTYDLFVF
;
A
#
# COMPACT_ATOMS: atom_id res chain seq x y z
N MET A 1 7.39 12.38 -20.92
CA MET A 1 6.41 13.08 -21.80
C MET A 1 7.06 13.97 -22.85
N LEU A 2 7.88 14.97 -22.48
CA LEU A 2 8.48 15.92 -23.44
C LEU A 2 9.25 15.24 -24.59
N GLU A 3 10.03 14.21 -24.30
CA GLU A 3 10.80 13.48 -25.32
C GLU A 3 9.91 12.73 -26.33
N ILE A 4 8.76 12.22 -25.85
CA ILE A 4 7.77 11.53 -26.69
C ILE A 4 7.08 12.54 -27.59
N LEU A 5 6.71 13.71 -27.06
CA LEU A 5 6.14 14.82 -27.85
C LEU A 5 7.12 15.26 -28.95
N TYR A 6 8.39 15.44 -28.60
CA TYR A 6 9.44 15.78 -29.57
C TYR A 6 9.56 14.71 -30.67
N THR A 7 9.62 13.43 -30.27
CA THR A 7 9.74 12.30 -31.19
C THR A 7 8.54 12.21 -32.14
N LEU A 8 7.32 12.36 -31.63
CA LEU A 8 6.10 12.35 -32.46
C LEU A 8 6.02 13.57 -33.39
N SER A 9 6.44 14.75 -32.95
CA SER A 9 6.42 15.97 -33.78
C SER A 9 7.34 15.87 -35.02
N LYS A 10 8.36 15.02 -34.95
CA LYS A 10 9.30 14.75 -36.04
C LYS A 10 8.96 13.50 -36.85
N SER A 11 7.96 12.73 -36.41
CA SER A 11 7.53 11.51 -37.08
C SER A 11 6.81 11.84 -38.38
N SER A 12 7.12 11.14 -39.46
CA SER A 12 6.36 11.18 -40.71
C SER A 12 5.13 10.27 -40.69
N GLU A 13 4.99 9.44 -39.66
CA GLU A 13 3.84 8.53 -39.52
C GLU A 13 2.59 9.33 -39.14
N PRO A 14 1.51 9.29 -39.94
CA PRO A 14 0.28 9.98 -39.61
C PRO A 14 -0.42 9.29 -38.44
N LEU A 15 -0.84 10.07 -37.45
CA LEU A 15 -1.73 9.61 -36.39
C LEU A 15 -3.18 9.67 -36.89
N GLN A 16 -3.99 8.67 -36.57
CA GLN A 16 -5.42 8.67 -36.90
C GLN A 16 -6.25 9.42 -35.86
N HIS A 17 -5.79 9.41 -34.61
CA HIS A 17 -6.43 10.05 -33.47
C HIS A 17 -5.51 11.11 -32.85
N ALA A 18 -6.09 12.16 -32.30
CA ALA A 18 -5.35 13.21 -31.62
C ALA A 18 -4.71 12.69 -30.31
N VAL A 19 -3.52 13.19 -30.00
CA VAL A 19 -2.83 12.93 -28.74
C VAL A 19 -2.77 14.22 -27.93
N ILE A 20 -3.18 14.16 -26.68
CA ILE A 20 -3.11 15.27 -25.73
C ILE A 20 -2.03 14.94 -24.70
N PHE A 21 -1.00 15.78 -24.60
CA PHE A 21 -0.03 15.74 -23.52
C PHE A 21 -0.51 16.69 -22.42
N LEU A 22 -0.99 16.14 -21.31
CA LEU A 22 -1.41 16.93 -20.16
C LEU A 22 -0.25 17.05 -19.16
N PHE A 23 0.27 18.26 -19.01
CA PHE A 23 1.23 18.59 -17.95
C PHE A 23 0.47 19.31 -16.84
N ASN A 24 -0.23 18.55 -16.01
CA ASN A 24 -0.96 19.10 -14.86
C ASN A 24 -0.06 19.16 -13.62
N GLY A 25 -0.34 20.12 -12.73
CA GLY A 25 0.30 20.24 -11.41
C GLY A 25 -0.67 19.87 -10.29
N ALA A 26 -0.31 20.21 -9.04
CA ALA A 26 -1.20 20.07 -7.87
C ALA A 26 -1.76 18.65 -7.63
N GLU A 27 -1.04 17.61 -8.08
CA GLU A 27 -1.29 16.21 -7.69
C GLU A 27 -1.09 16.06 -6.17
N GLU A 28 0.05 16.54 -5.68
CA GLU A 28 0.42 16.62 -4.25
C GLU A 28 -0.59 17.37 -3.37
N ASN A 29 -1.42 18.22 -3.98
CA ASN A 29 -2.53 18.93 -3.36
C ASN A 29 -3.86 18.18 -3.51
N ILE A 30 -3.81 16.85 -3.63
CA ILE A 30 -4.95 15.93 -3.81
C ILE A 30 -5.61 16.11 -5.19
N LEU A 31 -4.81 15.85 -6.23
CA LEU A 31 -5.28 15.59 -7.60
C LEU A 31 -6.13 16.73 -8.22
N GLN A 32 -5.93 17.96 -7.77
CA GLN A 32 -6.84 19.07 -8.08
C GLN A 32 -6.85 19.43 -9.57
N ALA A 33 -5.69 19.42 -10.23
CA ALA A 33 -5.62 19.84 -11.62
C ALA A 33 -6.16 18.78 -12.59
N SER A 34 -5.94 17.48 -12.34
CA SER A 34 -6.55 16.42 -13.14
C SER A 34 -8.07 16.42 -12.96
N HIS A 35 -8.56 16.70 -11.75
CA HIS A 35 -9.99 16.85 -11.49
C HIS A 35 -10.58 18.03 -12.25
N GLY A 36 -9.91 19.20 -12.20
CA GLY A 36 -10.31 20.37 -12.99
C GLY A 36 -10.34 20.09 -14.49
N PHE A 37 -9.33 19.39 -15.03
CA PHE A 37 -9.33 18.99 -16.44
C PHE A 37 -10.52 18.10 -16.79
N ILE A 38 -10.71 17.01 -16.05
CA ILE A 38 -11.74 16.01 -16.36
C ILE A 38 -13.17 16.55 -16.21
N THR A 39 -13.41 17.41 -15.23
CA THR A 39 -14.76 17.90 -14.93
C THR A 39 -15.13 19.17 -15.69
N GLN A 40 -14.16 20.02 -16.05
CA GLN A 40 -14.44 21.36 -16.58
C GLN A 40 -13.91 21.60 -17.99
N HIS A 41 -12.81 20.95 -18.41
CA HIS A 41 -12.16 21.27 -19.68
C HIS A 41 -12.94 20.67 -20.87
N GLU A 42 -13.15 21.45 -21.93
CA GLU A 42 -13.95 21.02 -23.09
C GLU A 42 -13.40 19.76 -23.78
N TRP A 43 -12.07 19.61 -23.82
CA TRP A 43 -11.40 18.44 -24.39
C TRP A 43 -11.63 17.14 -23.61
N ALA A 44 -12.02 17.19 -22.33
CA ALA A 44 -12.23 15.99 -21.51
C ALA A 44 -13.25 15.04 -22.16
N LYS A 45 -14.30 15.59 -22.80
CA LYS A 45 -15.35 14.82 -23.49
C LYS A 45 -14.84 14.04 -24.72
N SER A 46 -13.71 14.46 -25.27
CA SER A 46 -13.08 13.81 -26.44
C SER A 46 -12.15 12.66 -26.07
N ILE A 47 -11.74 12.56 -24.80
CA ILE A 47 -10.82 11.51 -24.35
C ILE A 47 -11.49 10.14 -24.46
N ARG A 48 -10.75 9.16 -24.97
CA ARG A 48 -11.20 7.76 -25.14
C ARG A 48 -10.34 6.74 -24.40
N ALA A 49 -9.08 7.10 -24.14
CA ALA A 49 -8.18 6.39 -23.25
C ALA A 49 -7.12 7.36 -22.69
N PHE A 50 -6.46 7.00 -21.59
CA PHE A 50 -5.33 7.74 -21.06
C PHE A 50 -4.20 6.81 -20.58
N ILE A 51 -2.99 7.36 -20.48
CA ILE A 51 -1.82 6.72 -19.88
C ILE A 51 -1.35 7.64 -18.76
N ASN A 52 -1.47 7.20 -17.52
CA ASN A 52 -0.95 7.92 -16.36
C ASN A 52 0.47 7.48 -16.05
N LEU A 53 1.32 8.44 -15.69
CA LEU A 53 2.76 8.23 -15.50
C LEU A 53 3.13 8.68 -14.09
N GLU A 54 3.45 7.72 -13.24
CA GLU A 54 3.70 7.93 -11.83
C GLU A 54 5.05 7.38 -11.35
N ALA A 55 5.36 7.70 -10.10
CA ALA A 55 6.53 7.20 -9.42
C ALA A 55 6.28 7.11 -7.91
N ALA A 56 6.53 5.94 -7.33
CA ALA A 56 6.65 5.74 -5.87
C ALA A 56 8.11 5.49 -5.44
N GLY A 57 9.04 5.62 -6.39
CA GLY A 57 10.48 5.43 -6.29
C GLY A 57 11.19 6.06 -7.51
N VAL A 58 12.51 6.01 -7.57
CA VAL A 58 13.29 6.82 -8.54
C VAL A 58 13.71 6.08 -9.82
N GLY A 59 13.24 4.84 -10.02
CA GLY A 59 13.54 4.12 -11.24
C GLY A 59 13.13 2.65 -11.24
N GLY A 60 13.98 1.84 -11.85
CA GLY A 60 13.71 0.45 -12.16
C GLY A 60 12.83 0.31 -13.40
N LYS A 61 12.07 -0.78 -13.45
CA LYS A 61 11.05 -1.01 -14.47
C LYS A 61 9.75 -0.33 -14.04
N GLU A 62 9.16 0.46 -14.91
CA GLU A 62 7.85 1.05 -14.72
C GLU A 62 6.78 -0.05 -14.74
N LEU A 63 6.12 -0.24 -13.59
CA LEU A 63 5.13 -1.27 -13.37
C LEU A 63 3.76 -0.76 -13.78
N VAL A 64 3.09 -1.45 -14.71
CA VAL A 64 1.64 -1.30 -14.86
C VAL A 64 0.96 -1.92 -13.65
N PHE A 65 0.41 -1.07 -12.78
CA PHE A 65 -0.23 -1.47 -11.54
C PHE A 65 -1.71 -1.12 -11.50
N GLN A 66 -2.27 -0.34 -12.43
CA GLN A 66 -3.72 -0.22 -12.58
C GLN A 66 -4.13 -0.17 -14.04
N THR A 67 -5.26 -0.78 -14.34
CA THR A 67 -5.91 -0.73 -15.65
C THR A 67 -7.42 -0.67 -15.47
N GLY A 68 -8.11 -0.06 -16.43
CA GLY A 68 -9.57 -0.02 -16.44
C GLY A 68 -10.14 1.40 -16.46
N PRO A 69 -11.45 1.55 -16.22
CA PRO A 69 -12.35 0.51 -15.74
C PRO A 69 -12.71 -0.50 -16.85
N GLU A 70 -12.72 -1.79 -16.55
CA GLU A 70 -13.26 -2.89 -17.39
C GLU A 70 -12.83 -2.91 -18.87
N ASN A 71 -11.63 -2.47 -19.23
CA ASN A 71 -11.17 -2.36 -20.62
C ASN A 71 -10.01 -3.32 -20.94
N PRO A 72 -10.28 -4.61 -21.20
CA PRO A 72 -9.27 -5.59 -21.54
C PRO A 72 -8.36 -5.23 -22.71
N TRP A 73 -8.91 -4.49 -23.66
CA TRP A 73 -8.18 -4.13 -24.87
C TRP A 73 -6.98 -3.23 -24.58
N LEU A 74 -7.02 -2.38 -23.54
CA LEU A 74 -5.90 -1.52 -23.17
C LEU A 74 -4.72 -2.34 -22.65
N VAL A 75 -5.01 -3.35 -21.84
CA VAL A 75 -3.99 -4.30 -21.37
C VAL A 75 -3.36 -5.02 -22.56
N GLN A 76 -4.18 -5.47 -23.52
CA GLN A 76 -3.70 -6.12 -24.73
C GLN A 76 -2.88 -5.19 -25.61
N ALA A 77 -3.30 -3.93 -25.75
CA ALA A 77 -2.55 -2.89 -26.46
C ALA A 77 -1.17 -2.69 -25.82
N TYR A 78 -1.10 -2.61 -24.49
CA TYR A 78 0.17 -2.53 -23.79
C TYR A 78 1.05 -3.76 -24.02
N VAL A 79 0.50 -4.97 -23.83
CA VAL A 79 1.22 -6.24 -24.01
C VAL A 79 1.76 -6.39 -25.44
N PHE A 80 0.99 -5.95 -26.43
CA PHE A 80 1.36 -6.05 -27.83
C PHE A 80 2.38 -4.98 -28.25
N ALA A 81 2.19 -3.73 -27.81
CA ALA A 81 2.95 -2.59 -28.32
C ALA A 81 4.19 -2.25 -27.48
N ALA A 82 4.15 -2.44 -26.16
CA ALA A 82 5.29 -2.13 -25.29
C ALA A 82 6.50 -2.98 -25.68
N LYS A 83 7.66 -2.35 -25.90
CA LYS A 83 8.92 -3.03 -26.23
C LYS A 83 9.47 -3.86 -25.07
N HIS A 84 9.11 -3.45 -23.86
CA HIS A 84 9.68 -3.89 -22.61
C HIS A 84 8.58 -4.02 -21.54
N PRO A 85 7.54 -4.83 -21.76
CA PRO A 85 6.36 -4.81 -20.91
C PRO A 85 6.69 -5.25 -19.47
N PHE A 86 6.08 -4.59 -18.48
CA PHE A 86 6.15 -4.99 -17.07
C PHE A 86 4.83 -4.64 -16.37
N ALA A 87 4.07 -5.66 -15.96
CA ALA A 87 2.70 -5.48 -15.47
C ALA A 87 2.35 -6.52 -14.40
N SER A 88 1.52 -6.15 -13.42
CA SER A 88 1.10 -7.07 -12.36
C SER A 88 -0.32 -6.82 -11.89
N VAL A 89 -1.22 -7.79 -12.14
CA VAL A 89 -2.57 -7.77 -11.58
C VAL A 89 -2.58 -7.89 -10.06
N VAL A 90 -1.53 -8.48 -9.46
CA VAL A 90 -1.37 -8.52 -8.00
C VAL A 90 -1.17 -7.10 -7.45
N ALA A 91 -0.35 -6.30 -8.12
CA ALA A 91 -0.15 -4.90 -7.73
C ALA A 91 -1.45 -4.10 -7.88
N GLN A 92 -2.24 -4.37 -8.92
CA GLN A 92 -3.57 -3.79 -9.10
C GLN A 92 -4.52 -4.11 -7.95
N GLU A 93 -4.64 -5.38 -7.58
CA GLU A 93 -5.54 -5.77 -6.48
C GLU A 93 -5.07 -5.22 -5.14
N ILE A 94 -3.76 -5.18 -4.88
CA ILE A 94 -3.22 -4.57 -3.65
C ILE A 94 -3.50 -3.07 -3.62
N PHE A 95 -3.22 -2.33 -4.69
CA PHE A 95 -3.46 -0.89 -4.72
C PHE A 95 -4.95 -0.56 -4.60
N GLN A 96 -5.80 -1.25 -5.36
CA GLN A 96 -7.26 -1.06 -5.31
C GLN A 96 -7.90 -1.49 -3.99
N SER A 97 -7.23 -2.32 -3.18
CA SER A 97 -7.72 -2.68 -1.84
C SER A 97 -7.67 -1.52 -0.82
N GLY A 98 -6.94 -0.44 -1.13
CA GLY A 98 -6.74 0.69 -0.22
C GLY A 98 -5.74 0.42 0.93
N ILE A 99 -5.07 -0.73 0.94
CA ILE A 99 -4.04 -1.04 1.97
C ILE A 99 -2.80 -0.14 1.84
N ILE A 100 -2.54 0.34 0.62
CA ILE A 100 -1.53 1.37 0.36
C ILE A 100 -2.25 2.71 0.43
N PRO A 101 -1.89 3.60 1.37
CA PRO A 101 -2.49 4.93 1.49
C PRO A 101 -1.90 5.87 0.44
N ALA A 102 -2.16 5.60 -0.83
CA ALA A 102 -1.74 6.40 -1.98
C ALA A 102 -2.89 6.51 -2.98
N ASP A 103 -2.85 7.55 -3.81
CA ASP A 103 -3.82 7.84 -4.85
C ASP A 103 -3.07 8.42 -6.05
N THR A 104 -3.69 8.46 -7.23
CA THR A 104 -3.08 8.98 -8.45
C THR A 104 -4.14 9.63 -9.33
N ASP A 105 -3.70 10.42 -10.30
CA ASP A 105 -4.58 11.00 -11.32
C ASP A 105 -5.42 9.95 -12.05
N PHE A 106 -4.97 8.69 -12.11
CA PHE A 106 -5.75 7.58 -12.68
C PHE A 106 -7.15 7.47 -12.07
N ARG A 107 -7.28 7.64 -10.74
CA ARG A 107 -8.58 7.58 -10.08
C ARG A 107 -9.51 8.67 -10.60
N ILE A 108 -9.01 9.88 -10.82
CA ILE A 108 -9.83 10.99 -11.27
C ILE A 108 -10.43 10.70 -12.65
N TYR A 109 -9.60 10.23 -13.58
CA TYR A 109 -10.06 9.86 -14.92
C TYR A 109 -11.05 8.70 -14.90
N ARG A 110 -10.83 7.71 -14.02
CA ARG A 110 -11.72 6.56 -13.85
C ARG A 110 -13.07 6.95 -13.24
N ASP A 111 -13.06 7.64 -12.11
CA ASP A 111 -14.24 7.84 -11.26
C ASP A 111 -15.09 9.05 -11.72
N PHE A 112 -14.45 10.13 -12.16
CA PHE A 112 -15.16 11.35 -12.60
C PHE A 112 -15.30 11.44 -14.12
N GLY A 113 -14.34 10.88 -14.86
CA GLY A 113 -14.36 10.89 -16.33
C GLY A 113 -14.98 9.64 -16.96
N ASN A 114 -15.05 8.52 -16.22
CA ASN A 114 -15.35 7.19 -16.77
C ASN A 114 -14.49 6.86 -18.00
N VAL A 115 -13.26 7.37 -18.04
CA VAL A 115 -12.30 7.15 -19.11
C VAL A 115 -11.43 5.96 -18.72
N PRO A 116 -11.22 4.98 -19.62
CA PRO A 116 -10.31 3.89 -19.32
C PRO A 116 -8.84 4.26 -19.55
N GLY A 117 -7.94 3.72 -18.75
CA GLY A 117 -6.52 3.98 -18.89
C GLY A 117 -5.62 2.90 -18.35
N ILE A 118 -4.33 3.22 -18.35
CA ILE A 118 -3.25 2.43 -17.78
C ILE A 118 -2.46 3.34 -16.84
N ASP A 119 -2.20 2.88 -15.62
CA ASP A 119 -1.35 3.56 -14.66
C ASP A 119 0.00 2.83 -14.52
N LEU A 120 1.08 3.56 -14.73
CA LEU A 120 2.45 3.05 -14.69
C LEU A 120 3.23 3.78 -13.60
N ALA A 121 3.93 3.03 -12.74
CA ALA A 121 4.76 3.64 -11.71
C ALA A 121 6.18 3.07 -11.67
N PHE A 122 7.19 3.93 -11.50
CA PHE A 122 8.48 3.51 -10.97
C PHE A 122 8.34 3.15 -9.50
N ILE A 123 8.88 1.99 -9.09
CA ILE A 123 8.75 1.50 -7.69
C ILE A 123 10.09 1.25 -7.00
N GLU A 124 11.19 1.24 -7.74
CA GLU A 124 12.50 0.91 -7.19
C GLU A 124 13.02 2.04 -6.30
N ASN A 125 13.65 1.67 -5.18
CA ASN A 125 14.22 2.61 -4.21
C ASN A 125 13.21 3.66 -3.69
N GLY A 126 12.00 3.22 -3.30
CA GLY A 126 10.97 4.08 -2.71
C GLY A 126 11.34 4.75 -1.37
N TYR A 127 12.54 4.52 -0.86
CA TYR A 127 13.03 5.09 0.40
C TYR A 127 13.22 6.60 0.36
N ILE A 128 13.50 7.17 -0.81
CA ILE A 128 13.78 8.60 -0.99
C ILE A 128 12.57 9.40 -1.49
N TYR A 129 11.48 8.72 -1.84
CA TYR A 129 10.23 9.33 -2.27
C TYR A 129 9.67 10.35 -1.25
N HIS A 130 9.21 11.49 -1.75
CA HIS A 130 8.89 12.74 -1.03
C HIS A 130 9.95 13.13 0.02
N THR A 131 11.23 13.13 -0.39
CA THR A 131 12.30 13.68 0.44
C THR A 131 13.23 14.53 -0.40
N LYS A 132 14.10 15.32 0.25
CA LYS A 132 15.15 16.09 -0.43
C LYS A 132 16.14 15.25 -1.26
N TYR A 133 16.15 13.93 -1.05
CA TYR A 133 17.00 13.02 -1.81
C TYR A 133 16.38 12.61 -3.15
N ASP A 134 15.09 12.87 -3.35
CA ASP A 134 14.41 12.65 -4.62
C ASP A 134 14.85 13.73 -5.62
N THR A 135 15.91 13.43 -6.37
CA THR A 135 16.68 14.37 -7.17
C THR A 135 16.93 13.77 -8.54
N SER A 136 16.98 14.63 -9.57
CA SER A 136 17.02 14.17 -10.96
C SER A 136 18.26 13.33 -11.31
N ASP A 137 19.39 13.55 -10.62
CA ASP A 137 20.63 12.79 -10.81
C ASP A 137 20.54 11.34 -10.31
N ARG A 138 19.51 10.99 -9.53
CA ARG A 138 19.27 9.62 -9.06
C ARG A 138 18.36 8.80 -9.97
N ILE A 139 17.76 9.43 -10.97
CA ILE A 139 16.92 8.73 -11.94
C ILE A 139 17.84 8.00 -12.92
N LEU A 140 17.69 6.68 -12.99
CA LEU A 140 18.51 5.86 -13.88
C LEU A 140 18.18 6.16 -15.35
N THR A 141 19.20 6.46 -16.16
CA THR A 141 19.02 6.74 -17.60
C THR A 141 18.33 5.58 -18.32
N ASP A 142 18.65 4.34 -17.94
CA ASP A 142 18.01 3.13 -18.49
C ASP A 142 16.52 3.07 -18.19
N SER A 143 16.08 3.54 -17.00
CA SER A 143 14.66 3.64 -16.66
C SER A 143 13.94 4.66 -17.53
N ILE A 144 14.55 5.82 -17.77
CA ILE A 144 13.98 6.86 -18.66
C ILE A 144 13.84 6.32 -20.09
N GLN A 145 14.91 5.72 -20.63
CA GLN A 145 14.92 5.18 -21.98
C GLN A 145 13.87 4.07 -22.15
N ARG A 146 13.82 3.11 -21.21
CA ARG A 146 12.86 2.01 -21.22
C ARG A 146 11.42 2.51 -21.17
N ALA A 147 11.11 3.43 -20.24
CA ALA A 147 9.78 4.01 -20.14
C ALA A 147 9.41 4.78 -21.41
N GLY A 148 10.33 5.57 -21.96
CA GLY A 148 10.16 6.26 -23.24
C GLY A 148 9.83 5.31 -24.38
N ASP A 149 10.57 4.21 -24.49
CA ASP A 149 10.37 3.16 -25.49
C ASP A 149 8.98 2.50 -25.39
N ASN A 150 8.55 2.17 -24.18
CA ASN A 150 7.24 1.59 -23.93
C ASN A 150 6.10 2.56 -24.20
N ILE A 151 6.15 3.74 -23.57
CA ILE A 151 5.07 4.72 -23.67
C ILE A 151 4.91 5.21 -25.10
N LEU A 152 6.00 5.47 -25.83
CA LEU A 152 5.94 5.87 -27.24
C LEU A 152 5.30 4.78 -28.11
N ALA A 153 5.68 3.52 -27.93
CA ALA A 153 5.14 2.42 -28.73
C ALA A 153 3.65 2.18 -28.45
N VAL A 154 3.25 2.19 -27.16
CA VAL A 154 1.85 2.07 -26.76
C VAL A 154 1.03 3.25 -27.26
N LEU A 155 1.53 4.47 -27.09
CA LEU A 155 0.85 5.68 -27.56
C LEU A 155 0.63 5.67 -29.08
N LYS A 156 1.64 5.28 -29.87
CA LYS A 156 1.51 5.12 -31.32
C LYS A 156 0.41 4.10 -31.65
N TYR A 157 0.44 2.93 -31.01
CA TYR A 157 -0.57 1.90 -31.22
C TYR A 157 -1.98 2.41 -30.92
N LEU A 158 -2.18 3.10 -29.78
CA LEU A 158 -3.47 3.67 -29.42
C LEU A 158 -3.92 4.72 -30.44
N ALA A 159 -3.02 5.63 -30.84
CA ALA A 159 -3.31 6.73 -31.75
C ALA A 159 -3.57 6.31 -33.20
N THR A 160 -3.25 5.07 -33.57
CA THR A 160 -3.53 4.50 -34.91
C THR A 160 -4.52 3.33 -34.86
N SER A 161 -5.13 3.04 -33.72
CA SER A 161 -6.02 1.89 -33.55
C SER A 161 -7.47 2.25 -33.86
N ASP A 162 -8.12 1.45 -34.71
CA ASP A 162 -9.56 1.50 -34.95
C ASP A 162 -10.41 1.14 -33.72
N MET A 163 -9.79 0.55 -32.69
CA MET A 163 -10.46 0.20 -31.44
C MET A 163 -10.68 1.41 -30.53
N LEU A 164 -9.83 2.45 -30.62
CA LEU A 164 -9.86 3.59 -29.70
C LEU A 164 -11.21 4.35 -29.75
N PRO A 165 -11.81 4.66 -30.93
CA PRO A 165 -13.12 5.30 -30.99
C PRO A 165 -14.24 4.45 -30.39
N LYS A 166 -14.07 3.12 -30.42
CA LYS A 166 -15.01 2.11 -29.93
C LYS A 166 -14.62 1.55 -28.57
N SER A 167 -13.76 2.25 -27.81
CA SER A 167 -13.21 1.71 -26.55
C SER A 167 -14.30 1.22 -25.58
N PHE A 168 -15.45 1.89 -25.55
CA PHE A 168 -16.61 1.50 -24.76
C PHE A 168 -17.23 0.15 -25.18
N GLU A 169 -17.18 -0.25 -26.45
CA GLU A 169 -17.69 -1.55 -26.93
C GLU A 169 -16.81 -2.71 -26.47
N TYR A 170 -15.52 -2.45 -26.20
CA TYR A 170 -14.55 -3.43 -25.73
C TYR A 170 -14.49 -3.55 -24.20
N ARG A 171 -15.51 -3.04 -23.50
CA ARG A 171 -15.69 -3.22 -22.06
C ARG A 171 -16.16 -4.64 -21.74
N HIS A 172 -15.22 -5.58 -21.66
CA HIS A 172 -15.50 -7.00 -21.46
C HIS A 172 -15.07 -7.52 -20.08
N GLY A 173 -15.08 -6.64 -19.08
CA GLY A 173 -14.78 -6.96 -17.69
C GLY A 173 -13.28 -7.00 -17.38
N ASN A 174 -12.91 -7.71 -16.32
CA ASN A 174 -11.54 -7.74 -15.81
C ASN A 174 -10.59 -8.60 -16.68
N VAL A 175 -9.30 -8.33 -16.55
CA VAL A 175 -8.21 -9.07 -17.22
C VAL A 175 -7.25 -9.60 -16.18
N VAL A 176 -6.82 -10.85 -16.38
CA VAL A 176 -5.65 -11.39 -15.70
C VAL A 176 -4.45 -11.02 -16.53
N PHE A 177 -3.52 -10.27 -15.94
CA PHE A 177 -2.26 -9.93 -16.57
C PHE A 177 -1.09 -10.01 -15.60
N PHE A 178 0.03 -10.52 -16.06
CA PHE A 178 1.22 -10.63 -15.23
C PHE A 178 2.47 -10.78 -16.08
N ASP A 179 3.54 -10.17 -15.60
CA ASP A 179 4.89 -10.38 -16.08
C ASP A 179 5.39 -11.79 -15.76
N VAL A 180 6.13 -12.39 -16.70
CA VAL A 180 6.82 -13.67 -16.57
C VAL A 180 8.33 -13.42 -16.48
N LEU A 181 8.81 -13.23 -15.24
CA LEU A 181 10.24 -13.12 -14.89
C LEU A 181 11.00 -12.00 -15.63
N GLY A 182 10.30 -10.93 -15.99
CA GLY A 182 10.82 -9.79 -16.75
C GLY A 182 11.01 -10.04 -18.24
N LEU A 183 10.54 -11.18 -18.76
CA LEU A 183 10.75 -11.58 -20.16
C LEU A 183 9.62 -11.10 -21.08
N PHE A 184 8.37 -11.33 -20.67
CA PHE A 184 7.16 -10.93 -21.40
C PHE A 184 5.96 -10.90 -20.45
N VAL A 185 4.87 -10.25 -20.87
CA VAL A 185 3.61 -10.21 -20.12
C VAL A 185 2.60 -11.14 -20.77
N LEU A 186 1.89 -11.93 -19.96
CA LEU A 186 0.70 -12.67 -20.37
C LEU A 186 -0.54 -11.88 -19.99
N ALA A 187 -1.52 -11.81 -20.88
CA ALA A 187 -2.82 -11.19 -20.60
C ALA A 187 -3.96 -11.98 -21.24
N TYR A 188 -5.02 -12.25 -20.47
CA TYR A 188 -6.23 -12.91 -20.95
C TYR A 188 -7.47 -12.50 -20.15
N PRO A 189 -8.68 -12.58 -20.74
CA PRO A 189 -9.91 -12.20 -20.05
C PRO A 189 -10.12 -13.00 -18.76
N ALA A 190 -10.58 -12.36 -17.69
CA ALA A 190 -10.76 -13.00 -16.38
C ALA A 190 -11.66 -14.25 -16.45
N ARG A 191 -12.70 -14.23 -17.29
CA ARG A 191 -13.56 -15.40 -17.56
C ARG A 191 -12.80 -16.64 -18.00
N VAL A 192 -11.76 -16.49 -18.83
CA VAL A 192 -10.92 -17.60 -19.30
C VAL A 192 -10.10 -18.14 -18.14
N GLY A 193 -9.53 -17.23 -17.33
CA GLY A 193 -8.84 -17.58 -16.08
C GLY A 193 -9.73 -18.37 -15.13
N THR A 194 -10.95 -17.89 -14.88
CA THR A 194 -11.95 -18.57 -14.04
C THR A 194 -12.22 -19.99 -14.52
N ILE A 195 -12.46 -20.19 -15.82
CA ILE A 195 -12.68 -21.52 -16.41
C ILE A 195 -11.45 -22.41 -16.22
N MET A 196 -10.25 -21.92 -16.54
CA MET A 196 -9.00 -22.66 -16.39
C MET A 196 -8.76 -23.08 -14.93
N ASN A 197 -8.96 -22.16 -13.99
CA ASN A 197 -8.78 -22.40 -12.56
C ASN A 197 -9.71 -23.50 -12.05
N TYR A 198 -11.00 -23.45 -12.41
CA TYR A 198 -11.96 -24.48 -12.01
C TYR A 198 -11.67 -25.84 -12.66
N ILE A 199 -11.25 -25.87 -13.93
CA ILE A 199 -10.85 -27.13 -14.59
C ILE A 199 -9.65 -27.73 -13.86
N ILE A 200 -8.61 -26.95 -13.57
CA ILE A 200 -7.39 -27.42 -12.90
C ILE A 200 -7.70 -27.91 -11.48
N ALA A 201 -8.51 -27.16 -10.73
CA ALA A 201 -8.98 -27.59 -9.41
C ALA A 201 -9.78 -28.89 -9.51
N ALA A 202 -10.70 -29.01 -10.46
CA ALA A 202 -11.50 -30.22 -10.67
C ALA A 202 -10.63 -31.44 -11.01
N ILE A 203 -9.62 -31.30 -11.88
CA ILE A 203 -8.67 -32.38 -12.19
C ILE A 203 -7.91 -32.80 -10.93
N ALA A 204 -7.45 -31.85 -10.12
CA ALA A 204 -6.77 -32.15 -8.86
C ALA A 204 -7.70 -32.90 -7.87
N PHE A 205 -8.94 -32.44 -7.69
CA PHE A 205 -9.94 -33.11 -6.86
C PHE A 205 -10.27 -34.52 -7.38
N LEU A 206 -10.40 -34.72 -8.69
CA LEU A 206 -10.63 -36.04 -9.29
C LEU A 206 -9.44 -36.99 -9.07
N TYR A 207 -8.21 -36.49 -9.21
CA TYR A 207 -6.99 -37.25 -8.89
C TYR A 207 -7.00 -37.70 -7.41
N LEU A 208 -7.30 -36.78 -6.49
CA LEU A 208 -7.36 -37.06 -5.05
C LEU A 208 -8.50 -38.03 -4.71
N ALA A 209 -9.70 -37.83 -5.26
CA ALA A 209 -10.86 -38.68 -5.05
C ALA A 209 -10.59 -40.12 -5.51
N LYS A 210 -10.02 -40.31 -6.71
CA LYS A 210 -9.65 -41.63 -7.24
C LYS A 210 -8.66 -42.37 -6.33
N LYS A 211 -7.75 -41.64 -5.68
CA LYS A 211 -6.76 -42.21 -4.77
C LYS A 211 -7.39 -42.66 -3.44
N VAL A 212 -8.36 -41.91 -2.94
CA VAL A 212 -9.11 -42.23 -1.72
C VAL A 212 -10.10 -43.40 -1.92
N LEU A 213 -10.72 -43.50 -3.10
CA LEU A 213 -11.78 -44.47 -3.44
C LEU A 213 -11.30 -45.91 -3.76
N GLN A 214 -10.04 -46.25 -3.46
CA GLN A 214 -9.49 -47.63 -3.58
C GLN A 214 -10.14 -48.60 -2.55
N PRO A 215 -10.09 -49.95 -2.72
CA PRO A 215 -11.14 -50.87 -2.26
C PRO A 215 -11.58 -50.75 -0.79
N LYS A 216 -12.90 -50.96 -0.60
CA LYS A 216 -13.76 -50.54 0.54
C LYS A 216 -13.20 -50.77 1.96
N ASN A 217 -12.41 -51.81 2.21
CA ASN A 217 -11.91 -52.12 3.57
C ASN A 217 -10.77 -51.22 4.06
N LYS A 218 -10.12 -50.42 3.20
CA LYS A 218 -9.03 -49.50 3.58
C LYS A 218 -9.35 -48.01 3.38
N ALA A 219 -10.47 -47.68 2.72
CA ALA A 219 -10.84 -46.32 2.35
C ALA A 219 -11.03 -45.38 3.57
N ILE A 220 -11.76 -45.81 4.60
CA ILE A 220 -12.04 -45.00 5.79
C ILE A 220 -10.76 -44.62 6.54
N ASN A 221 -9.84 -45.59 6.71
CA ASN A 221 -8.57 -45.34 7.40
C ASN A 221 -7.64 -44.42 6.58
N ASN A 222 -7.63 -44.56 5.25
CA ASN A 222 -6.85 -43.67 4.39
C ASN A 222 -7.42 -42.24 4.40
N LEU A 223 -8.74 -42.10 4.37
CA LEU A 223 -9.42 -40.81 4.45
C LEU A 223 -9.15 -40.10 5.77
N LYS A 224 -9.21 -40.82 6.90
CA LYS A 224 -8.83 -40.28 8.22
C LYS A 224 -7.41 -39.74 8.22
N LYS A 225 -6.43 -40.53 7.77
CA LYS A 225 -5.02 -40.11 7.72
C LYS A 225 -4.80 -38.90 6.82
N PHE A 226 -5.49 -38.86 5.68
CA PHE A 226 -5.44 -37.73 4.76
C PHE A 226 -5.96 -36.44 5.40
N PHE A 227 -7.13 -36.47 6.02
CA PHE A 227 -7.67 -35.30 6.74
C PHE A 227 -6.84 -34.93 7.97
N THR A 228 -6.22 -35.89 8.65
CA THR A 228 -5.27 -35.59 9.73
C THR A 228 -4.02 -34.89 9.20
N ALA A 229 -3.47 -35.31 8.05
CA ALA A 229 -2.34 -34.62 7.42
C ALA A 229 -2.73 -33.21 6.96
N PHE A 230 -3.89 -33.05 6.34
CA PHE A 230 -4.47 -31.76 5.98
C PHE A 230 -4.59 -30.83 7.20
N GLY A 231 -5.24 -31.30 8.27
CA GLY A 231 -5.39 -30.54 9.50
C GLY A 231 -4.05 -30.21 10.17
N LEU A 232 -3.06 -31.11 10.10
CA LEU A 232 -1.74 -30.86 10.65
C LEU A 232 -0.97 -29.78 9.87
N ILE A 233 -1.09 -29.72 8.55
CA ILE A 233 -0.47 -28.63 7.76
C ILE A 233 -1.11 -27.28 8.13
N LEU A 234 -2.44 -27.21 8.22
CA LEU A 234 -3.11 -25.97 8.62
C LEU A 234 -2.72 -25.56 10.05
N LEU A 235 -2.65 -26.52 10.98
CA LEU A 235 -2.19 -26.27 12.34
C LEU A 235 -0.73 -25.82 12.37
N SER A 236 0.15 -26.38 11.54
CA SER A 236 1.55 -25.98 11.46
C SER A 236 1.68 -24.56 10.93
N TRP A 237 0.86 -24.17 9.96
CA TRP A 237 0.80 -22.81 9.44
C TRP A 237 0.32 -21.81 10.50
N ILE A 238 -0.81 -22.08 11.16
CA ILE A 238 -1.32 -21.21 12.24
C ILE A 238 -0.29 -21.08 13.36
N SER A 239 0.30 -22.20 13.80
CA SER A 239 1.32 -22.20 14.84
C SER A 239 2.58 -21.41 14.43
N THR A 240 2.94 -21.44 13.15
CA THR A 240 4.05 -20.69 12.58
C THR A 240 3.77 -19.19 12.57
N LEU A 241 2.59 -18.78 12.08
CA LEU A 241 2.15 -17.40 12.09
C LEU A 241 2.17 -16.84 13.52
N VAL A 242 1.52 -17.51 14.46
CA VAL A 242 1.49 -17.08 15.88
C VAL A 242 2.90 -16.95 16.45
N THR A 243 3.79 -17.93 16.22
CA THR A 243 5.16 -17.88 16.73
C THR A 243 5.92 -16.68 16.21
N VAL A 244 5.85 -16.42 14.90
CA VAL A 244 6.58 -15.33 14.27
C VAL A 244 5.98 -13.97 14.63
N LEU A 245 4.65 -13.86 14.76
CA LEU A 245 4.00 -12.65 15.24
C LEU A 245 4.38 -12.33 16.68
N ILE A 246 4.54 -13.33 17.56
CA ILE A 246 5.07 -13.11 18.91
C ILE A 246 6.48 -12.50 18.85
N VAL A 247 7.35 -13.00 17.97
CA VAL A 247 8.69 -12.42 17.79
C VAL A 247 8.59 -10.98 17.27
N ALA A 248 7.76 -10.70 16.27
CA ALA A 248 7.59 -9.35 15.71
C ALA A 248 7.04 -8.35 16.74
N VAL A 249 6.03 -8.76 17.52
CA VAL A 249 5.48 -7.94 18.61
C VAL A 249 6.54 -7.73 19.70
N PHE A 250 7.30 -8.77 20.06
CA PHE A 250 8.40 -8.63 21.02
C PHE A 250 9.43 -7.58 20.57
N ILE A 251 9.89 -7.65 19.31
CA ILE A 251 10.81 -6.65 18.73
C ILE A 251 10.21 -5.23 18.80
N SER A 252 8.92 -5.11 18.52
CA SER A 252 8.22 -3.83 18.57
C SER A 252 8.15 -3.26 20.00
N LEU A 253 7.87 -4.13 20.99
CA LEU A 253 7.75 -3.75 22.40
C LEU A 253 9.08 -3.34 23.04
N ILE A 254 10.20 -3.93 22.61
CA ILE A 254 11.54 -3.55 23.10
C ILE A 254 12.12 -2.31 22.39
N GLY A 255 11.34 -1.65 21.51
CA GLY A 255 11.78 -0.45 20.80
C GLY A 255 12.84 -0.72 19.71
N ARG A 256 12.85 -1.92 19.13
CA ARG A 256 13.78 -2.33 18.05
C ARG A 256 13.09 -2.44 16.69
N SER A 257 11.93 -1.80 16.53
CA SER A 257 11.16 -1.84 15.29
C SER A 257 11.96 -1.29 14.11
N LEU A 258 11.68 -1.77 12.90
CA LEU A 258 12.36 -1.38 11.66
C LEU A 258 13.87 -1.71 11.60
N SER A 259 14.39 -2.61 12.44
CA SER A 259 15.80 -3.05 12.39
C SER A 259 16.24 -3.59 11.00
N TRP A 260 15.29 -4.00 10.16
CA TRP A 260 15.51 -4.48 8.79
C TRP A 260 15.36 -3.41 7.71
N TYR A 261 15.00 -2.16 8.05
CA TYR A 261 14.63 -1.13 7.07
C TYR A 261 15.76 -0.81 6.08
N THR A 262 16.98 -0.62 6.59
CA THR A 262 18.19 -0.48 5.76
C THR A 262 18.75 -1.83 5.31
N HIS A 263 18.58 -2.88 6.12
CA HIS A 263 19.15 -4.21 5.90
C HIS A 263 18.07 -5.28 5.80
N PHE A 264 17.40 -5.37 4.64
CA PHE A 264 16.23 -6.23 4.44
C PHE A 264 16.48 -7.71 4.85
N TYR A 265 17.67 -8.25 4.59
CA TYR A 265 18.03 -9.63 4.94
C TYR A 265 17.88 -9.95 6.44
N VAL A 266 17.94 -8.96 7.32
CA VAL A 266 17.72 -9.13 8.77
C VAL A 266 16.31 -9.67 9.02
N SER A 267 15.31 -9.18 8.28
CA SER A 267 13.93 -9.68 8.40
C SER A 267 13.80 -11.14 7.97
N VAL A 268 14.48 -11.53 6.89
CA VAL A 268 14.49 -12.90 6.37
C VAL A 268 15.15 -13.85 7.38
N PHE A 269 16.30 -13.44 7.95
CA PHE A 269 16.98 -14.24 8.96
C PHE A 269 16.24 -14.28 10.29
N LEU A 270 15.56 -13.22 10.69
CA LEU A 270 14.81 -13.19 11.96
C LEU A 270 13.48 -13.94 11.84
N TYR A 271 12.61 -13.52 10.93
CA TYR A 271 11.25 -14.06 10.81
C TYR A 271 11.20 -15.31 9.95
N GLY A 272 11.98 -15.37 8.86
CA GLY A 272 11.97 -16.50 7.93
C GLY A 272 12.56 -17.76 8.56
N THR A 273 13.70 -17.66 9.25
CA THR A 273 14.28 -18.84 9.93
C THR A 273 13.40 -19.32 11.09
N ALA A 274 12.81 -18.40 11.87
CA ALA A 274 11.83 -18.75 12.90
C ALA A 274 10.63 -19.50 12.31
N ALA A 275 10.13 -19.04 11.16
CA ALA A 275 9.02 -19.69 10.47
C ALA A 275 9.38 -21.12 10.02
N VAL A 276 10.52 -21.29 9.36
CA VAL A 276 10.98 -22.61 8.88
C VAL A 276 11.27 -23.55 10.05
N VAL A 277 11.93 -23.07 11.10
CA VAL A 277 12.19 -23.85 12.34
C VAL A 277 10.88 -24.35 12.91
N LYS A 278 9.87 -23.48 13.05
CA LYS A 278 8.59 -23.85 13.63
C LYS A 278 7.86 -24.91 12.80
N LEU A 279 7.83 -24.76 11.47
CA LEU A 279 7.28 -25.75 10.56
C LEU A 279 7.96 -27.11 10.69
N ILE A 280 9.31 -27.12 10.67
CA ILE A 280 10.09 -28.36 10.81
C ILE A 280 9.81 -29.02 12.17
N ILE A 281 9.76 -28.26 13.26
CA ILE A 281 9.46 -28.80 14.60
C ILE A 281 8.11 -29.49 14.62
N VAL A 282 7.04 -28.83 14.16
CA VAL A 282 5.67 -29.39 14.20
C VAL A 282 5.62 -30.71 13.42
N HIS A 283 6.15 -30.75 12.21
CA HIS A 283 6.12 -31.95 11.37
C HIS A 283 7.06 -33.05 11.88
N SER A 284 8.24 -32.72 12.40
CA SER A 284 9.17 -33.69 12.99
C SER A 284 8.63 -34.30 14.28
N LEU A 285 7.95 -33.52 15.12
CA LEU A 285 7.27 -34.04 16.31
C LEU A 285 6.11 -34.96 15.91
N ALA A 286 5.30 -34.57 14.91
CA ALA A 286 4.25 -35.43 14.39
C ALA A 286 4.80 -36.73 13.80
N LYS A 287 5.90 -36.69 13.04
CA LYS A 287 6.58 -37.89 12.53
C LYS A 287 7.01 -38.81 13.68
N LYS A 288 7.64 -38.25 14.73
CA LYS A 288 8.19 -39.02 15.86
C LYS A 288 7.11 -39.64 16.76
N PHE A 289 6.06 -38.88 17.07
CA PHE A 289 5.08 -39.27 18.10
C PHE A 289 3.79 -39.84 17.53
N TYR A 290 3.26 -39.25 16.45
CA TYR A 290 1.97 -39.65 15.89
C TYR A 290 2.10 -40.68 14.76
N TYR A 291 3.16 -40.59 13.95
CA TYR A 291 3.37 -41.45 12.78
C TYR A 291 4.52 -42.47 12.93
N LYS A 292 4.97 -42.75 14.17
CA LYS A 292 6.17 -43.55 14.48
C LYS A 292 6.30 -44.89 13.73
N ASN A 293 5.18 -45.59 13.53
CA ASN A 293 5.15 -46.94 12.95
C ASN A 293 4.67 -46.96 11.49
N MET A 294 4.58 -45.80 10.83
CA MET A 294 4.15 -45.71 9.44
C MET A 294 5.34 -45.68 8.47
N ASN A 295 5.11 -46.13 7.24
CA ASN A 295 6.11 -46.07 6.18
C ASN A 295 6.35 -44.62 5.75
N ASP A 296 7.60 -44.16 5.81
CA ASP A 296 8.03 -42.82 5.43
C ASP A 296 7.62 -42.43 4.00
N GLN A 297 7.69 -43.36 3.04
CA GLN A 297 7.27 -43.11 1.65
C GLN A 297 5.77 -42.85 1.55
N TYR A 298 4.96 -43.60 2.32
CA TYR A 298 3.52 -43.39 2.40
C TYR A 298 3.18 -42.04 3.03
N LEU A 299 3.88 -41.65 4.10
CA LEU A 299 3.69 -40.34 4.73
C LEU A 299 4.06 -39.20 3.77
N GLY A 300 5.21 -39.28 3.09
CA GLY A 300 5.60 -38.29 2.08
C GLY A 300 4.58 -38.16 0.95
N ASP A 301 3.97 -39.28 0.54
CA ASP A 301 2.90 -39.28 -0.46
C ASP A 301 1.62 -38.58 0.05
N VAL A 302 1.19 -38.88 1.27
CA VAL A 302 -0.01 -38.30 1.90
C VAL A 302 0.14 -36.80 2.16
N PHE A 303 1.30 -36.35 2.68
CA PHE A 303 1.54 -34.93 2.94
C PHE A 303 1.63 -34.12 1.64
N PHE A 304 2.15 -34.70 0.56
CA PHE A 304 2.09 -34.06 -0.76
C PHE A 304 0.64 -33.87 -1.23
N ASP A 305 -0.18 -34.92 -1.14
CA ASP A 305 -1.57 -34.86 -1.57
C ASP A 305 -2.40 -33.90 -0.69
N ALA A 306 -2.09 -33.82 0.61
CA ALA A 306 -2.72 -32.87 1.53
C ALA A 306 -2.39 -31.42 1.13
N SER A 307 -1.14 -31.12 0.76
CA SER A 307 -0.76 -29.81 0.23
C SER A 307 -1.47 -29.49 -1.09
N LEU A 308 -1.58 -30.48 -2.00
CA LEU A 308 -2.33 -30.32 -3.25
C LEU A 308 -3.81 -30.00 -3.00
N MET A 309 -4.41 -30.64 -1.99
CA MET A 309 -5.79 -30.37 -1.59
C MET A 309 -5.98 -28.96 -1.04
N ILE A 310 -5.09 -28.52 -0.14
CA ILE A 310 -5.12 -27.15 0.40
C ILE A 310 -5.07 -26.14 -0.76
N TRP A 311 -4.10 -26.29 -1.66
CA TRP A 311 -3.94 -25.38 -2.80
C TRP A 311 -5.10 -25.44 -3.79
N SER A 312 -5.73 -26.59 -3.99
CA SER A 312 -6.93 -26.73 -4.83
C SER A 312 -8.14 -26.03 -4.22
N ILE A 313 -8.30 -26.10 -2.90
CA ILE A 313 -9.36 -25.37 -2.18
C ILE A 313 -9.09 -23.87 -2.23
N VAL A 314 -7.86 -23.43 -1.96
CA VAL A 314 -7.46 -22.02 -2.05
C VAL A 314 -7.69 -21.47 -3.46
N LEU A 315 -7.30 -22.22 -4.50
CA LEU A 315 -7.56 -21.85 -5.89
C LEU A 315 -9.05 -21.67 -6.17
N ALA A 316 -9.89 -22.62 -5.74
CA ALA A 316 -11.33 -22.53 -5.93
C ALA A 316 -11.96 -21.35 -5.17
N MET A 317 -11.51 -21.09 -3.93
CA MET A 317 -11.99 -19.98 -3.11
C MET A 317 -11.62 -18.61 -3.70
N ILE A 318 -10.34 -18.40 -4.03
CA ILE A 318 -9.86 -17.13 -4.60
C ILE A 318 -10.51 -16.86 -5.97
N THR A 319 -10.68 -17.92 -6.78
CA THR A 319 -11.41 -17.83 -8.06
C THR A 319 -12.88 -17.45 -7.84
N HIS A 320 -13.53 -17.99 -6.81
CA HIS A 320 -14.93 -17.68 -6.49
C HIS A 320 -15.12 -16.23 -5.99
N ILE A 321 -14.16 -15.71 -5.22
CA ILE A 321 -14.13 -14.30 -4.79
C ILE A 321 -13.96 -13.35 -5.99
N GLY A 322 -13.48 -13.85 -7.13
CA GLY A 322 -13.30 -13.07 -8.36
C GLY A 322 -11.95 -12.37 -8.47
N LEU A 323 -10.96 -12.76 -7.65
CA LEU A 323 -9.61 -12.22 -7.73
C LEU A 323 -8.86 -12.82 -8.94
N CYS A 324 -8.33 -11.94 -9.77
CA CYS A 324 -7.51 -12.25 -10.93
C CYS A 324 -6.14 -12.82 -10.52
N SER A 325 -5.62 -12.51 -9.32
CA SER A 325 -4.38 -13.13 -8.78
C SER A 325 -4.47 -14.64 -8.53
N ALA A 326 -5.66 -15.25 -8.67
CA ALA A 326 -5.87 -16.70 -8.58
C ALA A 326 -4.93 -17.53 -9.47
N PHE A 327 -4.38 -16.96 -10.56
CA PHE A 327 -3.41 -17.63 -11.42
C PHE A 327 -2.15 -18.10 -10.66
N ILE A 328 -1.76 -17.42 -9.56
CA ILE A 328 -0.66 -17.86 -8.69
C ILE A 328 -0.99 -19.21 -8.08
N CYS A 329 -2.20 -19.36 -7.53
CA CYS A 329 -2.68 -20.63 -6.99
C CYS A 329 -2.76 -21.70 -8.07
N THR A 330 -3.10 -21.33 -9.30
CA THR A 330 -3.08 -22.24 -10.45
C THR A 330 -1.68 -22.80 -10.70
N LEU A 331 -0.62 -21.99 -10.62
CA LEU A 331 0.76 -22.48 -10.69
C LEU A 331 1.06 -23.48 -9.57
N TRP A 332 0.60 -23.18 -8.35
CA TRP A 332 0.75 -24.04 -7.16
C TRP A 332 -0.17 -25.27 -7.13
N VAL A 333 -1.02 -25.49 -8.12
CA VAL A 333 -1.81 -26.72 -8.30
C VAL A 333 -1.34 -27.49 -9.55
N ALA A 334 -1.25 -26.81 -10.70
CA ALA A 334 -0.97 -27.42 -11.98
C ALA A 334 0.44 -28.05 -12.05
N PHE A 335 1.48 -27.30 -11.68
CA PHE A 335 2.86 -27.81 -11.72
C PHE A 335 3.10 -28.95 -10.73
N PRO A 336 2.66 -28.86 -9.45
CA PRO A 336 2.78 -29.97 -8.52
C PRO A 336 1.99 -31.20 -8.97
N LEU A 337 0.77 -31.03 -9.47
CA LEU A 337 -0.03 -32.15 -9.99
C LEU A 337 0.66 -32.83 -11.19
N LEU A 338 1.15 -32.06 -12.16
CA LEU A 338 1.91 -32.59 -13.30
C LEU A 338 3.16 -33.34 -12.83
N THR A 339 3.92 -32.74 -11.92
CA THR A 339 5.11 -33.33 -11.30
C THR A 339 4.77 -34.66 -10.63
N LYS A 340 3.68 -34.70 -9.86
CA LYS A 340 3.19 -35.89 -9.18
C LYS A 340 2.87 -37.02 -10.16
N LEU A 341 2.18 -36.71 -11.26
CA LEU A 341 1.82 -37.68 -12.29
C LEU A 341 3.06 -38.27 -12.98
N MET A 342 4.07 -37.45 -13.24
CA MET A 342 5.34 -37.88 -13.86
C MET A 342 6.18 -38.77 -12.94
N ILE A 343 6.26 -38.46 -11.64
CA ILE A 343 7.13 -39.17 -10.69
C ILE A 343 6.44 -40.34 -9.97
N HIS A 344 5.12 -40.47 -10.06
CA HIS A 344 4.34 -41.45 -9.26
C HIS A 344 4.87 -42.88 -9.38
N LYS A 345 5.17 -43.35 -10.60
CA LYS A 345 5.66 -44.71 -10.85
C LYS A 345 7.05 -44.94 -10.24
N GLU A 346 7.98 -44.02 -10.49
CA GLU A 346 9.35 -44.10 -9.97
C GLU A 346 9.37 -44.07 -8.44
N PHE A 347 8.63 -43.15 -7.84
CA PHE A 347 8.54 -43.02 -6.38
C PHE A 347 7.92 -44.26 -5.72
N ARG A 348 6.87 -44.83 -6.31
CA ARG A 348 6.21 -46.03 -5.78
C ARG A 348 7.10 -47.29 -5.88
N GLN A 349 7.92 -47.40 -6.92
CA GLN A 349 8.74 -48.58 -7.16
C GLN A 349 10.10 -48.52 -6.45
N LYS A 350 10.74 -47.35 -6.40
CA LYS A 350 12.13 -47.19 -5.95
C LYS A 350 12.29 -46.22 -4.78
N GLY A 351 11.23 -45.56 -4.33
CA GLY A 351 11.28 -44.59 -3.25
C GLY A 351 11.94 -43.26 -3.64
N ALA A 352 12.48 -42.56 -2.65
CA ALA A 352 13.11 -41.24 -2.79
C ALA A 352 14.56 -41.33 -3.30
N THR A 353 14.74 -41.78 -4.56
CA THR A 353 16.05 -41.81 -5.22
C THR A 353 16.52 -40.40 -5.64
N MET A 354 17.80 -40.23 -5.98
CA MET A 354 18.31 -38.97 -6.52
C MET A 354 17.58 -38.54 -7.81
N LYS A 355 17.18 -39.52 -8.64
CA LYS A 355 16.37 -39.27 -9.83
C LYS A 355 14.99 -38.69 -9.47
N PHE A 356 14.33 -39.25 -8.44
CA PHE A 356 13.07 -38.70 -7.93
C PHE A 356 13.24 -37.25 -7.46
N VAL A 357 14.27 -36.96 -6.65
CA VAL A 357 14.52 -35.60 -6.15
C VAL A 357 14.79 -34.64 -7.31
N LEU A 358 15.61 -35.01 -8.28
CA LEU A 358 15.90 -34.16 -9.44
C LEU A 358 14.64 -33.86 -10.26
N MET A 359 13.83 -34.87 -10.57
CA MET A 359 12.57 -34.68 -11.30
C MET A 359 11.57 -33.84 -10.50
N TYR A 360 11.52 -34.02 -9.18
CA TYR A 360 10.70 -33.21 -8.29
C TYR A 360 11.13 -31.74 -8.34
N MET A 361 12.42 -31.45 -8.17
CA MET A 361 12.93 -30.08 -8.21
C MET A 361 12.69 -29.41 -9.56
N LEU A 362 12.87 -30.16 -10.66
CA LEU A 362 12.60 -29.67 -12.01
C LEU A 362 11.12 -29.32 -12.20
N GLY A 363 10.21 -30.21 -11.76
CA GLY A 363 8.78 -30.00 -11.89
C GLY A 363 8.23 -28.86 -11.02
N MET A 364 8.89 -28.59 -9.88
CA MET A 364 8.54 -27.48 -8.99
C MET A 364 9.28 -26.18 -9.32
N PHE A 365 10.23 -26.17 -10.27
CA PHE A 365 11.08 -25.02 -10.53
C PHE A 365 10.30 -23.74 -10.86
N VAL A 366 9.33 -23.84 -11.77
CA VAL A 366 8.53 -22.69 -12.25
C VAL A 366 7.74 -21.98 -11.14
N PRO A 367 6.86 -22.65 -10.36
CA PRO A 367 6.10 -21.97 -9.31
C PRO A 367 7.01 -21.36 -8.24
N TYR A 368 8.16 -21.98 -7.93
CA TYR A 368 9.09 -21.43 -6.94
C TYR A 368 9.82 -20.20 -7.44
N LEU A 369 10.38 -20.25 -8.65
CA LEU A 369 11.07 -19.11 -9.24
C LEU A 369 10.11 -17.93 -9.39
N TYR A 370 8.88 -18.20 -9.85
CA TYR A 370 7.86 -17.18 -9.99
C TYR A 370 7.45 -16.57 -8.65
N MET A 371 7.26 -17.40 -7.61
CA MET A 371 6.91 -16.90 -6.27
C MET A 371 8.05 -16.08 -5.66
N MET A 372 9.31 -16.48 -5.87
CA MET A 372 10.47 -15.68 -5.43
C MET A 372 10.53 -14.32 -6.13
N TYR A 373 10.25 -14.29 -7.44
CA TYR A 373 10.16 -13.06 -8.22
C TYR A 373 9.05 -12.11 -7.73
N LEU A 374 7.86 -12.64 -7.45
CA LEU A 374 6.76 -11.86 -6.88
C LEU A 374 7.09 -11.34 -5.48
N ASN A 375 7.67 -12.20 -4.62
CA ASN A 375 8.07 -11.80 -3.27
C ASN A 375 9.08 -10.65 -3.32
N TRP A 376 10.06 -10.70 -4.21
CA TRP A 376 11.01 -9.60 -4.40
C TRP A 376 10.28 -8.28 -4.71
N THR A 377 9.34 -8.30 -5.65
CA THR A 377 8.56 -7.11 -6.04
C THR A 377 7.72 -6.56 -4.88
N VAL A 378 7.09 -7.44 -4.10
CA VAL A 378 6.33 -7.05 -2.90
C VAL A 378 7.24 -6.41 -1.85
N PHE A 379 8.41 -7.00 -1.57
CA PHE A 379 9.34 -6.44 -0.59
C PHE A 379 9.97 -5.12 -1.05
N GLU A 380 10.33 -5.00 -2.33
CA GLU A 380 10.84 -3.75 -2.92
C GLU A 380 9.86 -2.58 -2.68
N MET A 381 8.56 -2.85 -2.79
CA MET A 381 7.52 -1.84 -2.57
C MET A 381 7.23 -1.59 -1.09
N PHE A 382 6.99 -2.64 -0.30
CA PHE A 382 6.47 -2.50 1.07
C PHE A 382 7.54 -2.14 2.10
N THR A 383 8.80 -2.55 1.90
CA THR A 383 9.88 -2.24 2.85
C THR A 383 10.07 -0.73 3.02
N PRO A 384 10.16 0.10 1.95
CA PRO A 384 10.19 1.55 2.07
C PRO A 384 8.93 2.16 2.68
N ILE A 385 7.73 1.66 2.30
CA ILE A 385 6.44 2.17 2.75
C ILE A 385 6.32 2.07 4.28
N MET A 386 6.80 0.99 4.89
CA MET A 386 6.77 0.81 6.35
C MET A 386 7.56 1.88 7.12
N GLY A 387 8.51 2.58 6.47
CA GLY A 387 9.21 3.74 7.05
C GLY A 387 8.46 5.07 6.89
N ARG A 388 7.22 5.04 6.39
CA ARG A 388 6.34 6.22 6.22
C ARG A 388 4.84 5.92 6.42
N SER A 389 4.48 4.76 6.98
CA SER A 389 3.09 4.34 7.20
C SER A 389 2.44 4.90 8.47
N GLY A 390 3.07 5.88 9.12
CA GLY A 390 2.59 6.46 10.38
C GLY A 390 3.02 5.68 11.61
N SER A 391 2.40 6.00 12.75
CA SER A 391 2.82 5.52 14.07
C SER A 391 1.96 4.40 14.65
N GLU A 392 0.86 4.05 13.97
CA GLU A 392 -0.11 3.07 14.45
C GLU A 392 0.14 1.66 13.89
N ILE A 393 0.61 1.54 12.65
CA ILE A 393 0.82 0.25 11.99
C ILE A 393 2.16 -0.33 12.45
N PRO A 394 2.21 -1.48 13.16
CA PRO A 394 3.47 -2.08 13.59
C PRO A 394 4.18 -2.71 12.38
N PRO A 395 5.31 -2.15 11.91
CA PRO A 395 5.91 -2.51 10.63
C PRO A 395 6.48 -3.93 10.65
N ASP A 396 7.03 -4.34 11.80
CA ASP A 396 7.56 -5.68 12.01
C ASP A 396 6.47 -6.75 11.92
N VAL A 397 5.24 -6.46 12.36
CA VAL A 397 4.09 -7.38 12.26
C VAL A 397 3.69 -7.56 10.80
N VAL A 398 3.61 -6.46 10.03
CA VAL A 398 3.28 -6.49 8.60
C VAL A 398 4.33 -7.27 7.82
N LEU A 399 5.62 -6.93 8.00
CA LEU A 399 6.69 -7.60 7.26
C LEU A 399 6.83 -9.08 7.65
N ALA A 400 6.71 -9.40 8.95
CA ALA A 400 6.72 -10.77 9.41
C ALA A 400 5.54 -11.56 8.83
N GLY A 401 4.36 -10.94 8.71
CA GLY A 401 3.20 -11.52 8.01
C GLY A 401 3.51 -11.90 6.56
N PHE A 402 4.11 -11.00 5.79
CA PHE A 402 4.51 -11.29 4.40
C PHE A 402 5.56 -12.40 4.31
N ILE A 403 6.56 -12.41 5.20
CA ILE A 403 7.59 -13.45 5.23
C ILE A 403 6.99 -14.80 5.62
N VAL A 404 6.05 -14.83 6.57
CA VAL A 404 5.34 -16.06 6.95
C VAL A 404 4.50 -16.57 5.80
N ALA A 405 3.71 -15.72 5.14
CA ALA A 405 2.94 -16.10 3.97
C ALA A 405 3.83 -16.67 2.86
N SER A 406 4.92 -15.97 2.52
CA SER A 406 5.93 -16.45 1.57
C SER A 406 6.49 -17.81 1.97
N THR A 407 6.80 -18.00 3.25
CA THR A 407 7.36 -19.24 3.80
C THR A 407 6.34 -20.38 3.74
N MET A 408 5.07 -20.14 4.06
CA MET A 408 4.00 -21.14 3.95
C MET A 408 3.86 -21.63 2.52
N ILE A 409 3.88 -20.70 1.56
CA ILE A 409 3.77 -21.01 0.13
C ILE A 409 4.97 -21.84 -0.33
N LEU A 410 6.18 -21.34 -0.09
CA LEU A 410 7.43 -22.01 -0.47
C LEU A 410 7.71 -23.30 0.31
N SER A 411 7.12 -23.52 1.49
CA SER A 411 7.32 -24.77 2.23
C SER A 411 6.25 -25.82 1.95
N SER A 412 5.09 -25.43 1.42
CA SER A 412 3.88 -26.26 1.26
C SER A 412 4.18 -27.65 0.72
N TYR A 413 4.93 -27.73 -0.38
CA TYR A 413 5.23 -29.00 -1.04
C TYR A 413 6.48 -29.66 -0.49
N PHE A 414 7.42 -28.91 0.11
CA PHE A 414 8.63 -29.45 0.76
C PHE A 414 8.37 -30.11 2.13
N ILE A 415 7.20 -29.88 2.74
CA ILE A 415 6.79 -30.59 3.97
C ILE A 415 6.87 -32.11 3.78
N ASN A 416 6.62 -32.62 2.57
CA ASN A 416 6.73 -34.05 2.29
C ASN A 416 8.13 -34.62 2.57
N PHE A 417 9.19 -33.84 2.34
CA PHE A 417 10.57 -34.28 2.55
C PHE A 417 10.91 -34.42 4.03
N ILE A 418 10.27 -33.65 4.91
CA ILE A 418 10.41 -33.83 6.38
C ILE A 418 10.04 -35.26 6.77
N TYR A 419 9.03 -35.84 6.10
CA TYR A 419 8.61 -37.22 6.32
C TYR A 419 9.50 -38.25 5.63
N LEU A 420 10.23 -37.89 4.57
CA LEU A 420 11.14 -38.79 3.85
C LEU A 420 12.54 -38.85 4.43
N VAL A 421 13.01 -37.78 5.08
CA VAL A 421 14.36 -37.73 5.65
C VAL A 421 14.45 -38.50 6.97
N LYS A 422 15.63 -39.09 7.23
CA LYS A 422 15.90 -39.83 8.47
C LYS A 422 15.94 -38.93 9.71
N SER A 423 16.43 -37.71 9.56
CA SER A 423 16.62 -36.76 10.67
C SER A 423 16.59 -35.33 10.17
N THR A 424 15.95 -34.44 10.94
CA THR A 424 15.95 -32.98 10.70
C THR A 424 16.82 -32.22 11.70
N LYS A 425 17.58 -32.93 12.56
CA LYS A 425 18.31 -32.33 13.70
C LYS A 425 19.32 -31.27 13.26
N THR A 426 20.16 -31.58 12.28
CA THR A 426 21.21 -30.63 11.82
C THR A 426 20.60 -29.37 11.26
N THR A 427 19.64 -29.49 10.34
CA THR A 427 18.90 -28.33 9.79
C THR A 427 18.25 -27.49 10.89
N LEU A 428 17.63 -28.15 11.87
CA LEU A 428 16.99 -27.47 12.99
C LEU A 428 18.00 -26.70 13.85
N ILE A 429 19.13 -27.31 14.19
CA ILE A 429 20.22 -26.67 14.96
C ILE A 429 20.77 -25.47 14.19
N THR A 430 21.08 -25.61 12.90
CA THR A 430 21.62 -24.54 12.07
C THR A 430 20.65 -23.36 11.97
N LEU A 431 19.38 -23.60 11.63
CA LEU A 431 18.40 -22.52 11.50
C LEU A 431 18.08 -21.85 12.83
N THR A 432 18.06 -22.62 13.93
CA THR A 432 17.86 -22.08 15.28
C THR A 432 19.06 -21.22 15.69
N ALA A 433 20.29 -21.63 15.35
CA ALA A 433 21.48 -20.83 15.60
C ALA A 433 21.43 -19.49 14.83
N VAL A 434 21.06 -19.52 13.54
CA VAL A 434 20.88 -18.29 12.74
C VAL A 434 19.81 -17.38 13.35
N PHE A 435 18.65 -17.95 13.73
CA PHE A 435 17.59 -17.20 14.39
C PHE A 435 18.07 -16.54 15.69
N VAL A 436 18.67 -17.31 16.59
CA VAL A 436 19.11 -16.84 17.91
C VAL A 436 20.19 -15.78 17.77
N VAL A 437 21.18 -15.98 16.88
CA VAL A 437 22.22 -14.96 16.62
C VAL A 437 21.58 -13.69 16.08
N THR A 438 20.70 -13.79 15.08
CA THR A 438 20.03 -12.61 14.50
C THR A 438 19.19 -11.88 15.55
N LEU A 439 18.44 -12.61 16.38
CA LEU A 439 17.65 -12.05 17.46
C LEU A 439 18.52 -11.31 18.48
N ILE A 440 19.67 -11.87 18.88
CA ILE A 440 20.61 -11.20 19.79
C ILE A 440 21.15 -9.91 19.17
N LEU A 441 21.54 -9.93 17.89
CA LEU A 441 22.05 -8.76 17.18
C LEU A 441 20.98 -7.65 17.01
N VAL A 442 19.72 -8.03 16.78
CA VAL A 442 18.61 -7.08 16.74
C VAL A 442 18.33 -6.50 18.12
N CYS A 443 18.27 -7.34 19.16
CA CYS A 443 18.05 -6.90 20.54
C CYS A 443 19.16 -5.95 21.03
N SER A 444 20.42 -6.19 20.63
CA SER A 444 21.54 -5.31 20.99
C SER A 444 21.49 -3.95 20.28
N GLY A 445 20.68 -3.79 19.23
CA GLY A 445 20.53 -2.55 18.49
C GLY A 445 21.62 -2.32 17.44
N ILE A 446 22.34 -3.36 17.03
CA ILE A 446 23.38 -3.27 15.97
C ILE A 446 22.78 -2.78 14.64
N PHE A 447 21.55 -3.18 14.34
CA PHE A 447 20.88 -2.81 13.10
C PHE A 447 20.07 -1.52 13.28
N PHE A 448 20.75 -0.39 13.18
CA PHE A 448 20.10 0.92 13.18
C PHE A 448 19.24 1.09 11.90
N PRO A 449 17.97 1.52 12.00
CA PRO A 449 17.06 1.54 10.85
C PRO A 449 17.44 2.52 9.74
N TYR A 450 18.03 3.68 10.07
CA TYR A 450 18.16 4.81 9.14
C TYR A 450 19.59 5.02 8.65
N SER A 451 19.73 5.69 7.51
CA SER A 451 21.04 5.97 6.91
C SER A 451 21.11 7.37 6.30
N SER A 452 22.21 8.07 6.57
CA SER A 452 22.61 9.33 5.92
C SER A 452 23.65 9.13 4.81
N ASP A 453 23.95 7.89 4.44
CA ASP A 453 24.83 7.60 3.31
C ASP A 453 24.28 8.27 2.04
N ALA A 454 25.09 9.13 1.42
CA ALA A 454 24.72 9.84 0.21
C ALA A 454 24.42 8.88 -0.95
N ALA A 455 25.11 7.72 -1.04
CA ALA A 455 24.85 6.75 -2.08
C ALA A 455 23.51 6.01 -1.87
N ASN A 456 23.16 5.73 -0.62
CA ASN A 456 21.97 4.94 -0.27
C ASN A 456 21.23 5.49 0.96
N PRO A 457 20.62 6.69 0.86
CA PRO A 457 19.97 7.33 2.01
C PRO A 457 18.67 6.60 2.35
N LYS A 458 18.44 6.40 3.65
CA LYS A 458 17.24 5.74 4.21
C LYS A 458 16.71 6.62 5.35
N PRO A 459 16.15 7.79 5.03
CA PRO A 459 15.93 8.81 6.03
C PRO A 459 14.73 8.50 6.94
N LYS A 460 14.86 8.86 8.21
CA LYS A 460 13.71 9.02 9.10
C LYS A 460 12.95 10.29 8.74
N ARG A 461 11.64 10.19 8.49
CA ARG A 461 10.79 11.35 8.15
C ARG A 461 10.17 11.97 9.41
N VAL A 462 10.33 13.28 9.56
CA VAL A 462 9.71 14.05 10.67
C VAL A 462 9.22 15.38 10.14
N PHE A 463 7.95 15.72 10.39
CA PHE A 463 7.40 17.03 10.08
C PHE A 463 7.25 17.87 11.35
N LEU A 464 7.60 19.14 11.25
CA LEU A 464 7.56 20.11 12.34
C LEU A 464 6.77 21.34 11.89
N GLN A 465 5.67 21.63 12.56
CA GLN A 465 4.84 22.78 12.27
C GLN A 465 4.90 23.76 13.43
N HIS A 466 5.33 25.00 13.21
CA HIS A 466 5.18 26.03 14.26
C HIS A 466 3.77 26.59 14.17
N ILE A 467 2.94 26.24 15.14
CA ILE A 467 1.50 26.52 15.13
C ILE A 467 1.15 27.61 16.14
N ASN A 468 0.29 28.54 15.73
CA ASN A 468 -0.54 29.32 16.66
C ASN A 468 -1.97 28.79 16.62
N ARG A 469 -2.54 28.46 17.76
CA ARG A 469 -3.94 28.04 17.88
C ARG A 469 -4.75 29.10 18.60
N ARG A 470 -5.92 29.44 18.06
CA ARG A 470 -6.85 30.41 18.61
C ARG A 470 -8.26 29.82 18.59
N PHE A 471 -8.92 29.84 19.74
CA PHE A 471 -10.23 29.24 19.94
C PHE A 471 -11.21 30.32 20.38
N HIS A 472 -12.29 30.48 19.62
CA HIS A 472 -13.31 31.49 19.86
C HIS A 472 -14.62 30.84 20.32
N ASP A 473 -15.35 31.51 21.20
CA ASP A 473 -16.68 31.10 21.66
C ASP A 473 -17.81 31.52 20.69
N LEU A 474 -19.06 31.32 21.12
CA LEU A 474 -20.28 31.67 20.37
C LEU A 474 -20.41 33.17 20.09
N ASP A 475 -19.85 34.01 20.96
CA ASP A 475 -19.86 35.46 20.82
C ASP A 475 -18.68 35.95 19.96
N GLY A 476 -17.81 35.03 19.54
CA GLY A 476 -16.59 35.32 18.78
C GLY A 476 -15.42 35.80 19.65
N ASN A 477 -15.53 35.73 20.97
CA ASN A 477 -14.46 36.12 21.88
C ASN A 477 -13.38 35.04 21.94
N LEU A 478 -12.11 35.46 21.97
CA LEU A 478 -10.98 34.55 22.15
C LEU A 478 -10.99 33.98 23.58
N VAL A 479 -11.26 32.68 23.71
CA VAL A 479 -11.31 31.99 25.01
C VAL A 479 -10.02 31.24 25.34
N LYS A 480 -9.29 30.80 24.32
CA LYS A 480 -8.02 30.08 24.49
C LYS A 480 -7.10 30.37 23.32
N SER A 481 -5.82 30.56 23.62
CA SER A 481 -4.77 30.62 22.60
C SER A 481 -3.47 30.01 23.12
N ASP A 482 -2.72 29.39 22.22
CA ASP A 482 -1.39 28.86 22.51
C ASP A 482 -0.52 28.83 21.24
N SER A 483 0.80 28.79 21.44
CA SER A 483 1.79 28.64 20.37
C SER A 483 2.84 27.58 20.71
N GLY A 484 3.29 26.86 19.70
CA GLY A 484 4.24 25.76 19.86
C GLY A 484 4.61 25.08 18.56
N ILE A 485 5.67 24.26 18.63
CA ILE A 485 6.09 23.42 17.52
C ILE A 485 5.43 22.05 17.69
N TRP A 486 4.52 21.75 16.78
CA TRP A 486 3.87 20.46 16.65
C TRP A 486 4.69 19.53 15.77
N ILE A 487 4.99 18.33 16.27
CA ILE A 487 6.00 17.44 15.71
C ILE A 487 5.35 16.08 15.42
N ASN A 488 5.50 15.62 14.19
CA ASN A 488 4.94 14.37 13.69
C ASN A 488 6.06 13.46 13.15
N GLY A 489 6.24 12.29 13.77
CA GLY A 489 7.12 11.23 13.25
C GLY A 489 6.36 10.31 12.31
N PHE A 490 6.92 10.03 11.13
CA PHE A 490 6.18 9.34 10.06
C PHE A 490 6.31 7.81 10.06
N ASP A 491 6.98 7.26 11.05
CA ASP A 491 7.14 5.83 11.25
C ASP A 491 6.84 5.43 12.70
N TYR A 492 6.73 4.12 12.90
CA TYR A 492 6.37 3.50 14.17
C TYR A 492 7.31 3.83 15.34
N ASN A 493 8.57 4.19 15.05
CA ASN A 493 9.53 4.57 16.09
C ASN A 493 9.29 5.98 16.64
N GLY A 494 8.40 6.78 16.04
CA GLY A 494 8.04 8.09 16.57
C GLY A 494 9.23 9.03 16.64
N ILE A 495 9.61 9.50 17.84
CA ILE A 495 10.80 10.35 18.07
C ILE A 495 11.91 9.66 18.87
N SER A 496 11.78 8.36 19.19
CA SER A 496 12.67 7.68 20.15
C SER A 496 14.15 7.79 19.79
N HIS A 497 14.47 7.74 18.49
CA HIS A 497 15.83 7.90 17.98
C HIS A 497 16.30 9.36 17.89
N ILE A 498 15.38 10.33 17.98
CA ILE A 498 15.65 11.77 17.94
C ILE A 498 15.90 12.31 19.35
N THR A 499 15.16 11.82 20.35
CA THR A 499 15.26 12.26 21.75
C THR A 499 16.69 12.34 22.29
N PRO A 500 17.63 11.42 22.00
CA PRO A 500 19.02 11.55 22.45
C PRO A 500 19.77 12.77 21.90
N TYR A 501 19.35 13.30 20.74
CA TYR A 501 19.96 14.46 20.09
C TYR A 501 19.22 15.76 20.41
N VAL A 502 17.91 15.68 20.64
CA VAL A 502 17.05 16.80 21.01
C VAL A 502 16.22 16.39 22.24
N PRO A 503 16.81 16.46 23.45
CA PRO A 503 16.20 15.91 24.68
C PRO A 503 14.85 16.54 25.06
N GLU A 504 14.60 17.77 24.59
CA GLU A 504 13.33 18.46 24.79
C GLU A 504 12.17 17.77 24.05
N ILE A 505 12.47 17.03 22.98
CA ILE A 505 11.50 16.25 22.22
C ILE A 505 11.52 14.82 22.79
N ASN A 506 10.60 14.55 23.71
CA ASN A 506 10.42 13.23 24.33
C ASN A 506 8.93 12.97 24.67
N ASP A 507 8.62 11.79 25.22
CA ASP A 507 7.23 11.38 25.48
C ASP A 507 6.51 12.13 26.62
N THR A 508 7.16 13.04 27.35
CA THR A 508 6.46 13.90 28.32
C THR A 508 5.70 15.05 27.66
N ILE A 509 6.09 15.43 26.44
CA ILE A 509 5.47 16.54 25.69
C ILE A 509 4.48 16.04 24.62
N ARG A 510 3.79 14.92 24.89
CA ARG A 510 2.74 14.41 24.01
C ARG A 510 1.66 15.46 23.81
N THR A 511 1.26 15.68 22.56
CA THR A 511 0.23 16.67 22.24
C THR A 511 -1.12 16.21 22.79
N PRO A 512 -1.80 17.01 23.62
CA PRO A 512 -3.17 16.71 24.03
C PRO A 512 -4.13 16.91 22.85
N CYS A 513 -5.11 16.02 22.70
CA CYS A 513 -6.20 16.19 21.75
C CYS A 513 -7.29 17.07 22.35
N GLU A 514 -7.68 18.14 21.66
CA GLU A 514 -8.89 18.91 22.01
C GLU A 514 -10.12 18.18 21.43
N GLU A 515 -10.69 17.24 22.18
CA GLU A 515 -11.77 16.34 21.74
C GLU A 515 -13.03 17.06 21.23
N TRP A 516 -13.25 18.31 21.62
CA TRP A 516 -14.39 19.13 21.20
C TRP A 516 -14.13 19.90 19.89
N ALA A 517 -12.87 20.03 19.49
CA ALA A 517 -12.45 20.69 18.26
C ALA A 517 -12.27 19.66 17.13
N PRO A 518 -12.65 20.00 15.88
CA PRO A 518 -12.37 19.15 14.74
C PRO A 518 -10.87 18.83 14.65
N PHE A 519 -10.55 17.60 14.28
CA PHE A 519 -9.16 17.12 14.15
C PHE A 519 -8.26 17.43 15.36
N CYS A 520 -8.80 17.31 16.58
CA CYS A 520 -8.09 17.55 17.84
C CYS A 520 -7.57 18.99 18.05
N GLY A 521 -8.05 19.97 17.27
CA GLY A 521 -7.53 21.33 17.33
C GLY A 521 -6.11 21.44 16.76
N LEU A 522 -5.81 20.70 15.68
CA LEU A 522 -4.50 20.66 15.04
C LEU A 522 -4.60 20.93 13.52
N PRO A 523 -3.64 21.65 12.93
CA PRO A 523 -3.67 22.04 11.52
C PRO A 523 -3.17 20.88 10.63
N TRP A 524 -4.01 19.86 10.44
CA TRP A 524 -3.74 18.76 9.51
C TRP A 524 -3.86 19.21 8.05
N ILE A 525 -2.81 18.99 7.25
CA ILE A 525 -2.82 19.23 5.80
C ILE A 525 -3.67 18.21 5.02
N LEU A 526 -3.80 16.99 5.56
CA LEU A 526 -4.57 15.89 4.97
C LEU A 526 -5.36 15.19 6.07
N PRO A 527 -6.52 14.55 5.76
CA PRO A 527 -7.38 13.92 6.76
C PRO A 527 -6.86 12.55 7.23
N VAL A 528 -5.56 12.47 7.52
CA VAL A 528 -4.82 11.25 7.86
C VAL A 528 -4.47 11.15 9.36
N HIS A 529 -5.12 11.94 10.21
CA HIS A 529 -4.87 11.98 11.65
C HIS A 529 -4.92 10.59 12.33
N PHE A 530 -5.75 9.67 11.81
CA PHE A 530 -5.85 8.29 12.28
C PHE A 530 -4.55 7.48 12.11
N MET A 531 -3.66 7.87 11.20
CA MET A 531 -2.35 7.22 10.99
C MET A 531 -1.29 7.69 11.99
N PHE A 532 -1.51 8.81 12.69
CA PHE A 532 -0.50 9.51 13.48
C PHE A 532 -1.00 9.90 14.88
N ARG A 533 -1.42 8.92 15.69
CA ARG A 533 -1.87 9.24 17.07
C ARG A 533 -0.73 9.66 17.98
N LYS A 534 0.50 9.24 17.67
CA LYS A 534 1.71 9.66 18.37
C LYS A 534 2.29 10.92 17.75
N ASN A 535 1.99 12.07 18.34
CA ASN A 535 2.61 13.35 18.02
C ASN A 535 3.00 14.14 19.29
N TRP A 536 3.80 15.20 19.14
CA TRP A 536 4.42 15.94 20.25
C TRP A 536 4.27 17.45 20.06
N TYR A 537 4.19 18.18 21.17
CA TYR A 537 3.98 19.62 21.19
C TYR A 537 4.99 20.31 22.09
N LEU A 538 5.92 21.05 21.49
CA LEU A 538 6.93 21.81 22.22
C LEU A 538 6.49 23.28 22.28
N PRO A 539 6.16 23.84 23.47
CA PRO A 539 5.76 25.24 23.58
C PRO A 539 6.80 26.20 22.98
N ALA A 540 6.33 27.22 22.27
CA ALA A 540 7.17 28.20 21.59
C ALA A 540 6.48 29.58 21.55
N SER A 541 7.23 30.62 21.19
CA SER A 541 6.68 31.98 21.09
C SER A 541 5.66 32.09 19.96
N GLU A 542 4.67 32.96 20.11
CA GLU A 542 3.69 33.23 19.06
C GLU A 542 4.35 33.73 17.77
N ILE A 543 3.85 33.25 16.63
CA ILE A 543 4.24 33.75 15.30
C ILE A 543 3.29 34.84 14.80
N PHE A 544 3.80 35.78 14.00
CA PHE A 544 2.99 36.84 13.41
C PHE A 544 3.25 36.88 11.90
N PRO A 545 2.56 36.03 11.12
CA PRO A 545 2.73 36.01 9.67
C PRO A 545 2.38 37.36 9.04
N ALA A 546 3.12 37.76 8.00
CA ALA A 546 2.87 39.02 7.28
C ALA A 546 1.51 39.02 6.57
N SER A 547 1.04 37.84 6.14
CA SER A 547 -0.27 37.66 5.50
C SER A 547 -1.20 36.81 6.39
N PRO A 548 -1.75 37.36 7.48
CA PRO A 548 -2.60 36.61 8.40
C PRO A 548 -3.92 36.19 7.74
N ILE A 549 -4.57 35.20 8.34
CA ILE A 549 -5.91 34.81 7.91
C ILE A 549 -6.94 35.86 8.36
N HIS A 550 -7.84 36.21 7.45
CA HIS A 550 -9.03 37.00 7.74
C HIS A 550 -10.25 36.15 7.47
N PHE A 551 -11.06 35.95 8.51
CA PHE A 551 -12.28 35.16 8.49
C PHE A 551 -13.46 36.05 8.85
N LYS A 552 -14.52 36.00 8.04
CA LYS A 552 -15.71 36.81 8.22
C LYS A 552 -16.97 35.99 7.98
N VAL A 553 -17.94 36.14 8.88
CA VAL A 553 -19.31 35.65 8.67
C VAL A 553 -20.08 36.69 7.87
N LEU A 554 -20.64 36.28 6.73
CA LEU A 554 -21.41 37.14 5.85
C LEU A 554 -22.90 37.16 6.25
N THR A 555 -23.54 35.98 6.28
CA THR A 555 -24.97 35.84 6.61
C THR A 555 -25.22 34.61 7.48
N LYS A 556 -26.26 34.69 8.33
CA LYS A 556 -26.85 33.57 9.10
C LYS A 556 -28.35 33.59 8.84
N GLU A 557 -28.82 32.63 8.05
CA GLU A 557 -30.20 32.59 7.55
C GLU A 557 -30.90 31.31 8.00
N LEU A 558 -32.10 31.43 8.55
CA LEU A 558 -32.97 30.28 8.82
C LEU A 558 -33.73 29.96 7.53
N THR A 559 -33.56 28.76 7.02
CA THR A 559 -34.25 28.31 5.81
C THR A 559 -35.69 27.86 6.14
N PRO A 560 -36.58 27.77 5.15
CA PRO A 560 -37.95 27.30 5.35
C PRO A 560 -38.08 25.87 5.91
N TRP A 561 -37.02 25.06 5.83
CA TRP A 561 -37.02 23.64 6.21
C TRP A 561 -36.41 23.39 7.60
N ASN A 562 -36.37 24.42 8.46
CA ASN A 562 -35.75 24.36 9.78
C ASN A 562 -34.25 24.01 9.73
N SER A 563 -33.56 24.38 8.64
CA SER A 563 -32.10 24.35 8.53
C SER A 563 -31.53 25.75 8.69
N VAL A 564 -30.27 25.84 9.11
CA VAL A 564 -29.53 27.10 9.23
C VAL A 564 -28.46 27.13 8.16
N ARG A 565 -28.46 28.16 7.33
CA ARG A 565 -27.41 28.44 6.35
C ARG A 565 -26.46 29.50 6.88
N LEU A 566 -25.18 29.18 6.89
CA LEU A 566 -24.10 30.07 7.29
C LEU A 566 -23.21 30.35 6.07
N SER A 567 -22.98 31.62 5.77
CA SER A 567 -22.12 32.06 4.67
C SER A 567 -20.87 32.73 5.20
N PHE A 568 -19.72 32.41 4.62
CA PHE A 568 -18.40 32.82 5.09
C PHE A 568 -17.56 33.43 3.97
N GLU A 569 -16.61 34.26 4.36
CA GLU A 569 -15.55 34.79 3.52
C GLU A 569 -14.20 34.59 4.22
N ILE A 570 -13.22 34.04 3.49
CA ILE A 570 -11.87 33.77 3.97
C ILE A 570 -10.85 34.38 3.02
N SER A 571 -9.86 35.08 3.55
CA SER A 571 -8.62 35.41 2.82
C SER A 571 -7.40 35.03 3.66
N GLY A 572 -6.33 34.56 3.02
CA GLY A 572 -5.14 34.09 3.71
C GLY A 572 -4.08 33.61 2.73
N PRO A 573 -3.12 32.77 3.17
CA PRO A 573 -2.11 32.22 2.29
C PRO A 573 -2.69 31.22 1.28
N SER A 574 -1.88 30.90 0.28
CA SER A 574 -2.19 29.99 -0.84
C SER A 574 -2.68 28.59 -0.46
N HIS A 575 -2.44 28.11 0.77
CA HIS A 575 -2.86 26.79 1.23
C HIS A 575 -3.58 26.92 2.56
N MET A 576 -4.85 26.55 2.58
CA MET A 576 -5.70 26.58 3.76
C MET A 576 -6.50 25.29 3.87
N SER A 577 -6.77 24.87 5.10
CA SER A 577 -7.61 23.71 5.39
C SER A 577 -8.83 24.17 6.19
N LEU A 578 -10.01 23.78 5.75
CA LEU A 578 -11.27 24.01 6.45
C LEU A 578 -11.71 22.71 7.12
N TYR A 579 -12.03 22.80 8.40
CA TYR A 579 -12.55 21.69 9.19
C TYR A 579 -13.92 22.03 9.74
N ILE A 580 -14.87 21.11 9.62
CA ILE A 580 -16.25 21.32 10.08
C ILE A 580 -16.63 20.14 10.96
N ARG A 581 -17.09 20.42 12.18
CA ARG A 581 -17.69 19.44 13.08
C ARG A 581 -19.09 19.90 13.48
N PRO A 582 -20.15 19.28 12.95
CA PRO A 582 -21.49 19.44 13.50
C PRO A 582 -21.50 19.03 14.97
N ARG A 583 -22.19 19.78 15.82
CA ARG A 583 -22.38 19.44 17.24
C ARG A 583 -23.49 18.40 17.40
N GLU A 584 -23.56 17.78 18.57
CA GLU A 584 -24.57 16.77 18.87
C GLU A 584 -25.99 17.31 18.62
N GLY A 585 -26.80 16.54 17.87
CA GLY A 585 -28.14 16.95 17.44
C GLY A 585 -28.19 17.84 16.18
N SER A 586 -27.05 18.13 15.58
CA SER A 586 -26.94 18.81 14.28
C SER A 586 -26.25 17.92 13.24
N ALA A 587 -26.55 18.17 11.96
CA ALA A 587 -25.89 17.49 10.84
C ALA A 587 -25.67 18.46 9.68
N LEU A 588 -24.53 18.32 9.00
CA LEU A 588 -24.23 19.03 7.76
C LEU A 588 -25.05 18.41 6.63
N SER A 589 -26.00 19.17 6.07
CA SER A 589 -26.89 18.68 5.01
C SER A 589 -26.30 18.92 3.62
N THR A 590 -25.78 20.13 3.37
CA THR A 590 -25.20 20.52 2.08
C THR A 590 -24.28 21.74 2.23
N TRP A 591 -23.54 22.07 1.18
CA TRP A 591 -22.57 23.16 1.13
C TRP A 591 -22.40 23.68 -0.30
N SER A 592 -21.69 24.80 -0.46
CA SER A 592 -21.31 25.33 -1.78
C SER A 592 -19.96 24.85 -2.30
N LEU A 593 -19.34 23.89 -1.63
CA LEU A 593 -17.93 23.50 -1.84
C LEU A 593 -17.74 22.34 -2.83
N GLY A 594 -18.83 21.82 -3.40
CA GLY A 594 -18.77 20.79 -4.44
C GLY A 594 -20.13 20.20 -4.77
N ASP A 595 -20.19 19.44 -5.86
CA ASP A 595 -21.40 18.80 -6.37
C ASP A 595 -21.59 17.43 -5.71
N GLY A 596 -22.28 17.37 -4.58
CA GLY A 596 -22.57 16.12 -3.89
C GLY A 596 -22.95 16.30 -2.41
N THR A 597 -23.39 15.20 -1.78
CA THR A 597 -23.61 15.18 -0.33
C THR A 597 -22.25 15.19 0.38
N PRO A 598 -22.02 16.10 1.34
CA PRO A 598 -20.79 16.11 2.13
C PRO A 598 -20.55 14.74 2.79
N VAL A 599 -19.32 14.23 2.70
CA VAL A 599 -18.93 12.96 3.31
C VAL A 599 -17.97 13.25 4.46
N ALA A 600 -18.31 12.79 5.65
CA ALA A 600 -17.46 12.93 6.82
C ALA A 600 -16.25 11.98 6.73
N SER A 601 -15.11 12.42 7.25
CA SER A 601 -13.95 11.58 7.50
C SER A 601 -14.24 10.58 8.61
N VAL A 602 -13.33 9.62 8.78
CA VAL A 602 -13.28 8.78 9.98
C VAL A 602 -13.24 9.70 11.21
N GLY A 603 -14.23 9.59 12.10
CA GLY A 603 -14.39 10.48 13.26
C GLY A 603 -15.53 11.51 13.16
N GLY A 604 -16.19 11.64 12.00
CA GLY A 604 -17.38 12.49 11.83
C GLY A 604 -17.10 13.94 11.42
N ASP A 605 -15.82 14.32 11.31
CA ASP A 605 -15.40 15.64 10.84
C ASP A 605 -15.44 15.75 9.32
N TYR A 606 -15.66 16.94 8.80
CA TYR A 606 -15.51 17.23 7.37
C TYR A 606 -14.21 18.01 7.16
N PHE A 607 -13.54 17.71 6.06
CA PHE A 607 -12.25 18.29 5.69
C PHE A 607 -12.32 18.82 4.27
N VAL A 608 -11.85 20.04 4.06
CA VAL A 608 -11.69 20.65 2.74
C VAL A 608 -10.31 21.28 2.66
N PHE A 609 -9.52 20.87 1.67
CA PHE A 609 -8.26 21.52 1.35
C PHE A 609 -8.47 22.55 0.25
N TYR A 610 -8.18 23.81 0.55
CA TYR A 610 -8.27 24.91 -0.40
C TYR A 610 -6.86 25.38 -0.77
N SER A 611 -6.58 25.40 -2.07
CA SER A 611 -5.35 25.98 -2.58
C SER A 611 -5.62 26.98 -3.70
N HIS A 612 -4.80 28.01 -3.81
CA HIS A 612 -4.95 29.04 -4.84
C HIS A 612 -3.62 29.63 -5.30
N GLY A 613 -3.62 30.25 -6.48
CA GLY A 613 -2.46 30.99 -7.02
C GLY A 613 -2.20 32.32 -6.30
N LEU A 614 -1.15 33.04 -6.69
CA LEU A 614 -0.72 34.28 -6.01
C LEU A 614 -1.77 35.39 -5.98
N GLN A 615 -2.67 35.42 -6.97
CA GLN A 615 -3.78 36.36 -7.05
C GLN A 615 -5.08 35.57 -6.92
N ALA A 616 -5.74 35.66 -5.77
CA ALA A 616 -7.05 35.08 -5.55
C ALA A 616 -7.97 36.09 -4.87
N THR A 617 -9.24 36.06 -5.25
CA THR A 617 -10.29 36.74 -4.51
C THR A 617 -10.53 36.03 -3.17
N PRO A 618 -11.11 36.71 -2.17
CA PRO A 618 -11.54 36.04 -0.96
C PRO A 618 -12.41 34.82 -1.27
N TRP A 619 -12.11 33.70 -0.60
CA TRP A 619 -12.84 32.46 -0.73
C TRP A 619 -14.18 32.58 -0.02
N GLN A 620 -15.25 32.67 -0.79
CA GLN A 620 -16.61 32.71 -0.28
C GLN A 620 -17.29 31.36 -0.43
N PHE A 621 -17.92 30.87 0.63
CA PHE A 621 -18.69 29.63 0.62
C PHE A 621 -19.80 29.66 1.66
N TRP A 622 -20.74 28.73 1.54
CA TRP A 622 -21.79 28.53 2.54
C TRP A 622 -21.93 27.05 2.92
N ILE A 623 -22.40 26.81 4.13
CA ILE A 623 -22.80 25.49 4.64
C ILE A 623 -24.23 25.55 5.15
N GLU A 624 -24.94 24.43 5.07
CA GLU A 624 -26.29 24.29 5.59
C GLU A 624 -26.35 23.14 6.59
N LEU A 625 -26.94 23.43 7.76
CA LEU A 625 -27.02 22.51 8.89
C LEU A 625 -28.48 22.28 9.27
N THR A 626 -28.85 21.03 9.47
CA THR A 626 -30.15 20.66 10.08
C THR A 626 -29.95 20.46 11.57
N ALA A 627 -30.79 21.06 12.40
CA ALA A 627 -30.77 20.90 13.85
C ALA A 627 -32.15 20.45 14.36
N SER A 628 -32.18 19.44 15.23
CA SER A 628 -33.44 18.90 15.76
C SER A 628 -34.01 19.70 16.93
N GLU A 629 -33.20 20.47 17.67
CA GLU A 629 -33.62 21.23 18.87
C GLU A 629 -32.91 22.60 18.99
N LYS A 630 -33.35 23.44 19.94
CA LYS A 630 -32.65 24.70 20.29
C LYS A 630 -31.38 24.37 21.09
N HIS A 631 -30.22 24.52 20.47
CA HIS A 631 -28.93 24.28 21.11
C HIS A 631 -28.41 25.52 21.84
N SER A 632 -28.13 25.43 23.14
CA SER A 632 -27.45 26.48 23.92
C SER A 632 -25.96 26.59 23.61
N ASP A 633 -25.36 25.51 23.09
CA ASP A 633 -23.91 25.34 22.98
C ASP A 633 -23.39 25.48 21.53
N GLY A 634 -24.21 26.04 20.65
CA GLY A 634 -23.97 26.13 19.20
C GLY A 634 -24.37 24.89 18.41
N ILE A 635 -24.47 25.06 17.10
CA ILE A 635 -24.81 24.02 16.11
C ILE A 635 -23.58 23.49 15.38
N VAL A 636 -22.48 24.24 15.29
CA VAL A 636 -21.29 23.78 14.57
C VAL A 636 -20.01 24.40 15.12
N SER A 637 -18.94 23.62 15.09
CA SER A 637 -17.57 24.08 15.29
C SER A 637 -16.86 24.09 13.93
N LEU A 638 -16.39 25.26 13.51
CA LEU A 638 -15.70 25.46 12.23
C LEU A 638 -14.28 25.97 12.50
N ALA A 639 -13.28 25.27 11.99
CA ALA A 639 -11.88 25.70 12.08
C ALA A 639 -11.27 25.93 10.72
N ILE A 640 -10.33 26.86 10.67
CA ILE A 640 -9.51 27.10 9.48
C ILE A 640 -8.05 27.06 9.89
N ALA A 641 -7.27 26.26 9.19
CA ALA A 641 -5.82 26.29 9.27
C ALA A 641 -5.22 26.99 8.06
N ALA A 642 -4.27 27.87 8.31
CA ALA A 642 -3.44 28.49 7.28
C ALA A 642 -2.06 27.82 7.27
N HIS A 643 -1.56 27.41 6.10
CA HIS A 643 -0.26 26.77 5.95
C HIS A 643 0.69 27.65 5.12
N TYR A 644 1.75 28.15 5.76
CA TYR A 644 2.74 29.00 5.10
C TYR A 644 3.86 28.12 4.52
N PHE A 645 3.65 27.54 3.33
CA PHE A 645 4.64 26.62 2.74
C PHE A 645 5.86 27.28 2.11
N PHE A 646 5.82 28.59 1.87
CA PHE A 646 6.88 29.30 1.16
C PHE A 646 6.91 30.77 1.57
N GLY A 647 7.98 31.47 1.18
CA GLY A 647 8.21 32.87 1.53
C GLY A 647 8.77 33.06 2.95
N GLU A 648 8.79 34.31 3.40
CA GLU A 648 9.37 34.70 4.69
C GLU A 648 8.59 34.13 5.89
N ASP A 649 7.28 33.93 5.74
CA ASP A 649 6.42 33.34 6.77
C ASP A 649 6.61 31.82 6.92
N GLN A 650 7.36 31.17 6.00
CA GLN A 650 7.49 29.72 5.99
C GLN A 650 8.08 29.18 7.29
N LYS A 651 9.16 29.79 7.80
CA LYS A 651 9.86 29.27 8.98
C LYS A 651 10.17 30.39 9.95
N SER A 652 9.57 30.32 11.13
CA SER A 652 10.02 31.13 12.27
C SER A 652 11.49 30.84 12.64
N PRO A 653 12.19 31.79 13.29
CA PRO A 653 13.54 31.56 13.79
C PRO A 653 13.67 30.35 14.73
N GLN A 654 12.69 30.12 15.60
CA GLN A 654 12.66 29.00 16.55
C GLN A 654 12.56 27.65 15.81
N LEU A 655 11.66 27.56 14.83
CA LEU A 655 11.51 26.37 13.99
C LEU A 655 12.78 26.08 13.20
N TYR A 656 13.38 27.12 12.60
CA TYR A 656 14.63 27.00 11.87
C TYR A 656 15.76 26.46 12.77
N ALA A 657 15.94 27.07 13.95
CA ALA A 657 16.95 26.65 14.92
C ALA A 657 16.74 25.20 15.41
N LEU A 658 15.48 24.77 15.55
CA LEU A 658 15.17 23.40 15.94
C LEU A 658 15.48 22.40 14.80
N LEU A 659 15.14 22.73 13.56
CA LEU A 659 15.40 21.87 12.39
C LEU A 659 16.91 21.58 12.21
N GLU A 660 17.77 22.56 12.47
CA GLU A 660 19.24 22.43 12.39
C GLU A 660 19.83 21.44 13.41
N ARG A 661 19.11 21.14 14.50
CA ARG A 661 19.56 20.19 15.53
C ARG A 661 19.27 18.74 15.16
N PHE A 662 18.47 18.49 14.12
CA PHE A 662 18.10 17.13 13.74
C PHE A 662 19.29 16.38 13.13
N PRO A 663 19.48 15.08 13.44
CA PRO A 663 20.57 14.30 12.86
C PRO A 663 20.50 14.20 11.34
N ASN A 664 21.65 14.07 10.68
CA ASN A 664 21.75 14.04 9.22
C ASN A 664 21.03 12.85 8.54
N TRP A 665 20.77 11.76 9.27
CA TRP A 665 20.00 10.59 8.79
C TRP A 665 18.48 10.82 8.84
N THR A 666 18.05 12.04 9.17
CA THR A 666 16.66 12.45 9.11
C THR A 666 16.37 13.27 7.85
N PHE A 667 15.12 13.20 7.41
CA PHE A 667 14.49 14.18 6.56
C PHE A 667 13.48 14.94 7.43
N SER A 668 13.90 16.10 7.94
CA SER A 668 13.06 17.02 8.67
C SER A 668 12.48 18.08 7.72
N SER A 669 11.15 18.15 7.64
CA SER A 669 10.44 19.22 6.92
C SER A 669 9.67 20.05 7.93
N GLY A 670 9.54 21.36 7.70
CA GLY A 670 8.76 22.18 8.61
C GLY A 670 8.35 23.52 8.05
N TRP A 671 7.20 23.99 8.52
CA TRP A 671 6.58 25.25 8.12
C TRP A 671 5.72 25.85 9.24
N SER A 672 5.41 27.14 9.16
CA SER A 672 4.53 27.84 10.09
C SER A 672 3.06 27.60 9.74
N CYS A 673 2.17 27.56 10.73
CA CYS A 673 0.73 27.45 10.54
C CYS A 673 -0.05 28.29 11.56
N THR A 674 -1.27 28.68 11.22
CA THR A 674 -2.28 29.09 12.22
C THR A 674 -3.44 28.11 12.22
N TYR A 675 -4.17 28.03 13.33
CA TYR A 675 -5.42 27.28 13.46
C TYR A 675 -6.41 28.14 14.24
N ASP A 676 -7.52 28.49 13.60
CA ASP A 676 -8.53 29.41 14.10
C ASP A 676 -9.88 28.70 14.16
N LEU A 677 -10.39 28.44 15.36
CA LEU A 677 -11.68 27.78 15.59
C LEU A 677 -12.75 28.78 16.01
N PHE A 678 -13.94 28.64 15.45
CA PHE A 678 -15.15 29.41 15.76
C PHE A 678 -16.34 28.48 16.04
N VAL A 679 -17.24 28.87 16.92
CA VAL A 679 -18.48 28.14 17.24
C VAL A 679 -19.70 28.99 16.86
N PHE A 680 -20.73 28.39 16.25
CA PHE A 680 -21.88 29.11 15.68
C PHE A 680 -23.25 28.60 16.09
#